data_AF-A0A2S4WLU2-F1
#
_entry.id   AF-A0A2S4WLU2-F1
#
_cell.length_a   1.000
_cell.length_b   1.000
_cell.length_c   1.000
_cell.angle_alpha   90.00
_cell.angle_beta   90.00
_cell.angle_gamma   90.00
#
_symmetry.space_group_name_H-M   'P 1'
#
loop_
_entity.id
_entity.type
_entity.pdbx_description
1 polymer ?
#
loop_
_entity_poly.entity_id
_entity_poly.type
_entity_poly.pdbx_seq_one_letter_code
_entity_poly.pdbx_strand_id
1 'polypeptide(L)'
;MDMNPVVVKRAIRPEDVPQEFINRPAAYLTSLFESGGPGTIILLAQKSVWELEGILTISVDDAELATEGYPTDPNLHAEIHSVGDGESTAIFFHNTSHVKLSHLTIDGRRPDKGWVDGGGPLVACGGRDGKDPVVQFCVIRFDECEGARIIGNKIGPAGKPAPEGKKTSDQERLVDLHKSLVYLLLDPVSDDLYSLGPWADGLSIAVAGNEIVDATDGAIVLFCAPGTMCVGNTIIADKQNLLGGINMVDMGPYSCDYTNTRVFNNVIKSTGAHIKLGIGIGPLTWCPTWYEKTFGGKVYDNVFGPGRFGYAIALSGCRDFEVIGNRITEGTQFTGDLSALPEPLNAPPMAFLKASQPGQVEDCTIQQDFVEGRASFLIGLEDRPARKIRFEGSQLNLMSTDPPIVLDRVRILLEHTGELKVLCNKDNGHLTIREAGTGSLLWDPVPTLQGCFQLGNQAALTVSDQSPYFTLWSECNSIVWASEYVFDKGAFELAPNQFICICPTRTQAKMAPPPIPPRIGTYPETNHSAPMIPARPLPPPAFIFLDPMTSNLVIHRGPHPHQPHGHVVWASDLFGHLPKQINSRIDPGRETRCAFQGGDGNLVIYANPHDHQPEERCAVWASGTCCEKLSITYDGDLGVKINFLDLDGNVLRSIP
;
A
#
# COMPACT_ATOMS: atom_id res chain seq x y z
N MET A 1 -7.88 -56.13 -17.85
CA MET A 1 -8.34 -55.00 -17.01
C MET A 1 -9.83 -54.98 -17.14
N ASP A 2 -10.53 -55.51 -16.14
CA ASP A 2 -11.97 -55.46 -16.12
C ASP A 2 -12.39 -54.06 -15.70
N MET A 3 -13.08 -53.36 -16.59
CA MET A 3 -13.65 -52.04 -16.29
C MET A 3 -14.82 -52.27 -15.31
N ASN A 4 -14.66 -51.85 -14.06
CA ASN A 4 -15.81 -51.76 -13.15
C ASN A 4 -16.87 -50.86 -13.81
N PRO A 5 -18.16 -51.22 -13.72
CA PRO A 5 -19.21 -50.42 -14.33
C PRO A 5 -19.30 -49.06 -13.63
N VAL A 6 -19.06 -47.98 -14.39
CA VAL A 6 -19.18 -46.58 -13.96
C VAL A 6 -20.50 -46.37 -13.22
N VAL A 7 -20.41 -46.04 -11.92
CA VAL A 7 -21.58 -45.89 -11.05
C VAL A 7 -22.17 -44.50 -11.29
N VAL A 8 -23.26 -44.44 -12.06
CA VAL A 8 -24.03 -43.20 -12.27
C VAL A 8 -25.27 -43.21 -11.39
N LYS A 9 -25.32 -42.30 -10.41
CA LYS A 9 -26.51 -42.02 -9.59
C LYS A 9 -27.18 -40.77 -10.16
N ARG A 10 -28.48 -40.84 -10.43
CA ARG A 10 -29.20 -39.82 -11.25
C ARG A 10 -30.35 -39.18 -10.51
N ALA A 11 -30.57 -37.90 -10.79
CA ALA A 11 -31.59 -37.04 -10.19
C ALA A 11 -31.77 -37.20 -8.66
N ILE A 12 -30.68 -37.35 -7.88
CA ILE A 12 -30.78 -37.56 -6.42
C ILE A 12 -31.39 -36.33 -5.75
N ARG A 13 -32.26 -36.56 -4.76
CA ARG A 13 -32.93 -35.52 -3.98
C ARG A 13 -32.67 -35.65 -2.48
N PRO A 14 -32.72 -34.56 -1.70
CA PRO A 14 -32.70 -34.60 -0.24
C PRO A 14 -33.82 -35.46 0.35
N GLU A 15 -35.01 -35.43 -0.25
CA GLU A 15 -36.15 -36.26 0.16
C GLU A 15 -36.01 -37.76 -0.12
N ASP A 16 -35.01 -38.18 -0.93
CA ASP A 16 -34.69 -39.58 -1.22
C ASP A 16 -33.55 -40.14 -0.34
N VAL A 17 -33.01 -39.34 0.59
CA VAL A 17 -31.90 -39.73 1.48
C VAL A 17 -32.34 -40.81 2.49
N PRO A 18 -31.56 -41.90 2.70
CA PRO A 18 -31.91 -42.95 3.66
C PRO A 18 -32.09 -42.44 5.09
N GLN A 19 -32.92 -43.15 5.87
CA GLN A 19 -33.38 -42.71 7.19
C GLN A 19 -32.24 -42.50 8.20
N GLU A 20 -31.15 -43.24 8.07
CA GLU A 20 -29.92 -43.15 8.86
C GLU A 20 -29.06 -41.91 8.51
N PHE A 21 -29.29 -41.28 7.36
CA PHE A 21 -28.57 -40.11 6.86
C PHE A 21 -29.44 -38.84 6.77
N ILE A 22 -30.71 -38.87 7.20
CA ILE A 22 -31.66 -37.77 7.00
C ILE A 22 -31.20 -36.42 7.59
N ASN A 23 -30.42 -36.44 8.67
CA ASN A 23 -29.79 -35.25 9.29
C ASN A 23 -28.28 -35.14 8.94
N ARG A 24 -27.77 -35.94 8.00
CA ARG A 24 -26.34 -36.01 7.63
C ARG A 24 -26.15 -36.14 6.10
N PRO A 25 -26.76 -35.27 5.28
CA PRO A 25 -26.72 -35.38 3.81
C PRO A 25 -25.30 -35.35 3.24
N ALA A 26 -24.37 -34.61 3.85
CA ALA A 26 -22.95 -34.61 3.47
C ALA A 26 -22.35 -36.02 3.55
N ALA A 27 -22.56 -36.72 4.67
CA ALA A 27 -22.07 -38.08 4.87
C ALA A 27 -22.73 -39.10 3.91
N TYR A 28 -23.98 -38.87 3.50
CA TYR A 28 -24.62 -39.69 2.47
C TYR A 28 -23.92 -39.52 1.11
N LEU A 29 -23.72 -38.28 0.67
CA LEU A 29 -23.06 -37.99 -0.61
C LEU A 29 -21.61 -38.48 -0.63
N THR A 30 -20.86 -38.31 0.47
CA THR A 30 -19.54 -38.96 0.67
C THR A 30 -19.63 -40.48 0.49
N SER A 31 -20.57 -41.14 1.18
CA SER A 31 -20.71 -42.60 1.13
C SER A 31 -21.05 -43.14 -0.28
N LEU A 32 -21.68 -42.33 -1.13
CA LEU A 32 -21.95 -42.69 -2.52
C LEU A 32 -20.68 -42.70 -3.38
N PHE A 33 -19.73 -41.79 -3.14
CA PHE A 33 -18.42 -41.83 -3.78
C PHE A 33 -17.56 -42.98 -3.24
N GLU A 34 -17.51 -43.17 -1.92
CA GLU A 34 -16.76 -44.27 -1.28
C GLU A 34 -17.24 -45.65 -1.73
N SER A 35 -18.56 -45.85 -1.84
CA SER A 35 -19.15 -47.13 -2.26
C SER A 35 -19.23 -47.34 -3.77
N GLY A 36 -19.14 -46.26 -4.56
CA GLY A 36 -19.08 -46.33 -6.03
C GLY A 36 -17.66 -46.53 -6.56
N GLY A 37 -16.65 -45.95 -5.89
CA GLY A 37 -15.26 -46.01 -6.31
C GLY A 37 -14.90 -45.02 -7.44
N PRO A 38 -13.69 -45.12 -8.01
CA PRO A 38 -13.24 -44.23 -9.09
C PRO A 38 -14.18 -44.24 -10.30
N GLY A 39 -14.37 -43.06 -10.90
CA GLY A 39 -15.30 -42.83 -12.01
C GLY A 39 -16.76 -42.63 -11.58
N THR A 40 -17.07 -42.52 -10.30
CA THR A 40 -18.46 -42.35 -9.83
C THR A 40 -19.04 -40.99 -10.20
N ILE A 41 -20.24 -40.99 -10.77
CA ILE A 41 -20.95 -39.78 -11.20
C ILE A 41 -22.23 -39.63 -10.37
N ILE A 42 -22.34 -38.52 -9.65
CA ILE A 42 -23.51 -38.13 -8.87
C ILE A 42 -24.18 -36.92 -9.52
N LEU A 43 -25.41 -37.13 -10.01
CA LEU A 43 -26.24 -36.06 -10.57
C LEU A 43 -27.38 -35.72 -9.60
N LEU A 44 -27.30 -34.53 -9.00
CA LEU A 44 -28.32 -33.96 -8.11
C LEU A 44 -29.51 -33.43 -8.91
N ALA A 45 -30.72 -33.49 -8.37
CA ALA A 45 -31.90 -32.98 -9.05
C ALA A 45 -31.87 -31.44 -9.22
N GLN A 46 -32.37 -30.94 -10.35
CA GLN A 46 -32.48 -29.50 -10.59
C GLN A 46 -33.30 -28.83 -9.47
N LYS A 47 -32.78 -27.73 -8.92
CA LYS A 47 -33.34 -26.98 -7.78
C LYS A 47 -33.50 -27.76 -6.47
N SER A 48 -32.79 -28.88 -6.29
CA SER A 48 -32.69 -29.50 -4.96
C SER A 48 -31.76 -28.69 -4.05
N VAL A 49 -32.12 -28.50 -2.78
CA VAL A 49 -31.32 -27.75 -1.80
C VAL A 49 -30.73 -28.71 -0.76
N TRP A 50 -29.41 -28.72 -0.62
CA TRP A 50 -28.64 -29.61 0.24
C TRP A 50 -27.95 -28.80 1.34
N GLU A 51 -28.61 -28.65 2.50
CA GLU A 51 -27.98 -28.01 3.66
C GLU A 51 -27.05 -29.00 4.38
N LEU A 52 -25.77 -28.65 4.47
CA LEU A 52 -24.69 -29.49 4.98
C LEU A 52 -24.20 -28.99 6.35
N GLU A 53 -24.42 -29.78 7.39
CA GLU A 53 -23.87 -29.57 8.74
C GLU A 53 -22.36 -29.92 8.85
N GLY A 54 -21.76 -30.43 7.77
CA GLY A 54 -20.34 -30.81 7.70
C GLY A 54 -19.93 -31.20 6.28
N ILE A 55 -18.69 -31.66 6.13
CA ILE A 55 -17.99 -31.77 4.84
C ILE A 55 -18.48 -32.97 3.99
N LEU A 56 -18.79 -32.72 2.72
CA LEU A 56 -18.94 -33.71 1.64
C LEU A 56 -17.55 -34.03 1.07
N THR A 57 -17.06 -35.25 1.26
CA THR A 57 -15.73 -35.65 0.80
C THR A 57 -15.82 -36.46 -0.50
N ILE A 58 -15.02 -36.11 -1.50
CA ILE A 58 -14.80 -36.94 -2.70
C ILE A 58 -13.36 -37.47 -2.63
N SER A 59 -13.23 -38.76 -2.34
CA SER A 59 -11.95 -39.44 -2.02
C SER A 59 -11.50 -40.42 -3.11
N VAL A 60 -12.02 -40.27 -4.33
CA VAL A 60 -11.80 -41.20 -5.45
C VAL A 60 -11.59 -40.44 -6.77
N ASP A 61 -10.70 -40.96 -7.62
CA ASP A 61 -10.37 -40.38 -8.93
C ASP A 61 -11.54 -40.45 -9.93
N ASP A 62 -11.46 -39.67 -11.01
CA ASP A 62 -12.39 -39.64 -12.15
C ASP A 62 -13.87 -39.32 -11.77
N ALA A 63 -14.12 -38.83 -10.56
CA ALA A 63 -15.46 -38.60 -10.03
C ALA A 63 -16.12 -37.31 -10.55
N GLU A 64 -17.45 -37.28 -10.63
CA GLU A 64 -18.21 -36.06 -10.91
C GLU A 64 -19.37 -35.84 -9.92
N LEU A 65 -19.49 -34.61 -9.41
CA LEU A 65 -20.71 -34.08 -8.77
C LEU A 65 -21.28 -32.95 -9.63
N ALA A 66 -22.52 -33.09 -10.09
CA ALA A 66 -23.15 -32.10 -10.94
C ALA A 66 -24.68 -32.05 -10.80
N THR A 67 -25.31 -31.05 -11.43
CA THR A 67 -26.77 -31.03 -11.59
C THR A 67 -27.21 -31.87 -12.80
N GLU A 68 -28.23 -32.70 -12.60
CA GLU A 68 -28.85 -33.55 -13.61
C GLU A 68 -29.27 -32.74 -14.86
N GLY A 69 -28.82 -33.20 -16.03
CA GLY A 69 -29.05 -32.53 -17.32
C GLY A 69 -28.13 -31.35 -17.64
N TYR A 70 -27.16 -30.99 -16.78
CA TYR A 70 -26.17 -29.94 -17.00
C TYR A 70 -26.78 -28.59 -17.47
N PRO A 71 -27.73 -28.01 -16.72
CA PRO A 71 -28.48 -26.84 -17.17
C PRO A 71 -27.62 -25.56 -17.23
N THR A 72 -27.72 -24.86 -18.36
CA THR A 72 -27.02 -23.58 -18.61
C THR A 72 -27.64 -22.38 -17.91
N ASP A 73 -28.86 -22.51 -17.37
CA ASP A 73 -29.49 -21.51 -16.50
C ASP A 73 -29.14 -21.82 -15.02
N PRO A 74 -28.41 -20.93 -14.32
CA PRO A 74 -28.08 -21.11 -12.91
C PRO A 74 -29.29 -21.29 -11.99
N ASN A 75 -30.46 -20.76 -12.37
CA ASN A 75 -31.71 -20.90 -11.60
C ASN A 75 -32.28 -22.34 -11.65
N LEU A 76 -31.63 -23.26 -12.36
CA LEU A 76 -31.94 -24.69 -12.40
C LEU A 76 -30.90 -25.56 -11.67
N HIS A 77 -29.80 -24.99 -11.19
CA HIS A 77 -28.76 -25.74 -10.46
C HIS A 77 -29.34 -26.39 -9.19
N ALA A 78 -28.74 -27.50 -8.77
CA ALA A 78 -28.82 -27.93 -7.38
C ALA A 78 -28.02 -26.95 -6.51
N GLU A 79 -28.55 -26.64 -5.33
CA GLU A 79 -27.91 -25.78 -4.35
C GLU A 79 -27.30 -26.62 -3.22
N ILE A 80 -26.08 -26.31 -2.82
CA ILE A 80 -25.36 -26.93 -1.70
C ILE A 80 -25.00 -25.82 -0.72
N HIS A 81 -25.50 -25.86 0.51
CA HIS A 81 -25.31 -24.79 1.50
C HIS A 81 -24.50 -25.31 2.70
N SER A 82 -23.36 -24.72 3.05
CA SER A 82 -22.68 -25.01 4.32
C SER A 82 -23.43 -24.32 5.46
N VAL A 83 -24.06 -25.09 6.34
CA VAL A 83 -24.85 -24.57 7.48
C VAL A 83 -24.23 -24.89 8.85
N GLY A 84 -23.27 -25.82 8.94
CA GLY A 84 -22.64 -26.20 10.20
C GLY A 84 -21.98 -25.03 10.94
N ASP A 85 -22.15 -24.96 12.26
CA ASP A 85 -21.50 -23.97 13.13
C ASP A 85 -19.99 -24.20 13.18
N GLY A 86 -19.20 -23.14 12.98
CA GLY A 86 -17.73 -23.23 12.90
C GLY A 86 -17.20 -23.84 11.59
N GLU A 87 -18.04 -24.53 10.81
CA GLU A 87 -17.66 -25.05 9.50
C GLU A 87 -17.70 -23.92 8.46
N SER A 88 -16.55 -23.68 7.83
CA SER A 88 -16.44 -22.95 6.57
C SER A 88 -16.71 -23.84 5.36
N THR A 89 -16.53 -25.16 5.52
CA THR A 89 -16.43 -26.13 4.44
C THR A 89 -17.78 -26.76 4.08
N ALA A 90 -17.94 -27.15 2.81
CA ALA A 90 -19.06 -27.93 2.28
C ALA A 90 -18.61 -29.16 1.48
N ILE A 91 -17.54 -29.05 0.70
CA ILE A 91 -17.01 -30.06 -0.23
C ILE A 91 -15.49 -30.15 -0.03
N PHE A 92 -14.90 -31.35 -0.05
CA PHE A 92 -13.45 -31.60 0.09
C PHE A 92 -12.96 -32.73 -0.82
N PHE A 93 -11.93 -32.52 -1.65
CA PHE A 93 -11.36 -33.59 -2.50
C PHE A 93 -9.84 -33.46 -2.77
N HIS A 94 -9.03 -33.79 -1.77
CA HIS A 94 -7.57 -33.68 -1.78
C HIS A 94 -6.86 -35.02 -2.12
N ASN A 95 -5.70 -34.93 -2.78
CA ASN A 95 -4.94 -35.99 -3.47
C ASN A 95 -5.80 -36.87 -4.39
N THR A 96 -6.63 -36.24 -5.24
CA THR A 96 -7.47 -36.93 -6.25
C THR A 96 -7.25 -36.38 -7.66
N SER A 97 -7.47 -37.22 -8.67
CA SER A 97 -7.28 -36.91 -10.09
C SER A 97 -8.60 -36.81 -10.86
N HIS A 98 -8.68 -35.85 -11.78
CA HIS A 98 -9.79 -35.59 -12.72
C HIS A 98 -11.17 -35.31 -12.08
N VAL A 99 -11.24 -35.10 -10.77
CA VAL A 99 -12.52 -34.87 -10.06
C VAL A 99 -13.18 -33.58 -10.51
N LYS A 100 -14.47 -33.65 -10.83
CA LYS A 100 -15.22 -32.60 -11.51
C LYS A 100 -16.44 -32.13 -10.70
N LEU A 101 -16.54 -30.83 -10.49
CA LEU A 101 -17.77 -30.14 -10.10
C LEU A 101 -18.34 -29.38 -11.30
N SER A 102 -19.63 -29.54 -11.61
CA SER A 102 -20.24 -28.69 -12.64
C SER A 102 -21.72 -28.37 -12.47
N HIS A 103 -22.09 -27.14 -12.84
CA HIS A 103 -23.49 -26.65 -12.83
C HIS A 103 -24.14 -26.72 -11.45
N LEU A 104 -23.40 -26.36 -10.39
CA LEU A 104 -23.86 -26.32 -9.01
C LEU A 104 -23.92 -24.86 -8.50
N THR A 105 -24.88 -24.56 -7.63
CA THR A 105 -24.80 -23.38 -6.76
C THR A 105 -24.29 -23.83 -5.40
N ILE A 106 -23.23 -23.20 -4.89
CA ILE A 106 -22.55 -23.61 -3.65
C ILE A 106 -22.44 -22.38 -2.75
N ASP A 107 -23.06 -22.43 -1.56
CA ASP A 107 -23.26 -21.29 -0.66
C ASP A 107 -22.65 -21.52 0.73
N GLY A 108 -21.69 -20.70 1.15
CA GLY A 108 -21.13 -20.75 2.50
C GLY A 108 -21.97 -20.07 3.59
N ARG A 109 -23.14 -19.51 3.26
CA ARG A 109 -24.03 -18.74 4.16
C ARG A 109 -23.28 -17.67 4.99
N ARG A 110 -22.17 -17.16 4.46
CA ARG A 110 -21.29 -16.17 5.12
C ARG A 110 -22.00 -14.88 5.59
N PRO A 111 -23.09 -14.38 4.95
CA PRO A 111 -23.87 -13.26 5.50
C PRO A 111 -24.51 -13.54 6.87
N ASP A 112 -24.90 -14.80 7.10
CA ASP A 112 -25.51 -15.29 8.34
C ASP A 112 -24.43 -15.68 9.36
N LYS A 113 -23.40 -16.44 8.93
CA LYS A 113 -22.31 -16.95 9.77
C LYS A 113 -21.31 -15.87 10.22
N GLY A 114 -21.04 -14.86 9.40
CA GLY A 114 -19.98 -13.87 9.67
C GLY A 114 -18.57 -14.45 9.60
N TRP A 115 -17.68 -13.98 10.48
CA TRP A 115 -16.30 -14.46 10.59
C TRP A 115 -16.23 -15.82 11.31
N VAL A 116 -15.55 -16.78 10.68
CA VAL A 116 -15.31 -18.13 11.23
C VAL A 116 -13.85 -18.22 11.67
N ASP A 117 -13.61 -18.47 12.95
CA ASP A 117 -12.25 -18.45 13.53
C ASP A 117 -11.50 -19.74 13.18
N GLY A 118 -10.44 -19.63 12.39
CA GLY A 118 -9.69 -20.80 11.89
C GLY A 118 -10.41 -21.61 10.82
N GLY A 119 -11.50 -21.08 10.23
CA GLY A 119 -12.22 -21.75 9.13
C GLY A 119 -11.80 -21.21 7.76
N GLY A 120 -11.32 -22.09 6.89
CA GLY A 120 -11.04 -21.83 5.48
C GLY A 120 -12.19 -22.19 4.52
N PRO A 121 -12.36 -23.45 4.05
CA PRO A 121 -12.81 -23.67 2.65
C PRO A 121 -14.14 -24.33 2.26
N LEU A 122 -15.11 -23.62 1.66
CA LEU A 122 -16.38 -24.22 1.17
C LEU A 122 -16.22 -25.41 0.19
N VAL A 123 -15.48 -25.24 -0.89
CA VAL A 123 -15.13 -26.26 -1.88
C VAL A 123 -13.63 -26.46 -1.84
N ALA A 124 -13.14 -27.20 -0.84
CA ALA A 124 -11.77 -27.72 -0.70
C ALA A 124 -11.41 -28.77 -1.78
N CYS A 125 -10.19 -28.77 -2.34
CA CYS A 125 -9.66 -29.91 -3.13
C CYS A 125 -8.14 -29.91 -3.31
N GLY A 126 -7.61 -30.84 -4.12
CA GLY A 126 -6.27 -30.71 -4.70
C GLY A 126 -5.21 -31.71 -4.25
N GLY A 127 -4.10 -31.22 -3.68
CA GLY A 127 -2.98 -31.99 -3.16
C GLY A 127 -1.91 -32.39 -4.17
N ARG A 128 -0.68 -32.57 -3.65
CA ARG A 128 0.57 -32.89 -4.36
C ARG A 128 0.46 -34.00 -5.40
N ASP A 129 -0.32 -35.02 -5.09
CA ASP A 129 -0.46 -36.22 -5.92
C ASP A 129 -1.72 -36.19 -6.82
N GLY A 130 -2.63 -35.22 -6.57
CA GLY A 130 -3.83 -34.95 -7.37
C GLY A 130 -3.54 -34.21 -8.67
N LYS A 131 -4.43 -34.37 -9.68
CA LYS A 131 -4.18 -33.90 -11.06
C LYS A 131 -5.45 -33.49 -11.80
N ASP A 132 -5.42 -32.34 -12.45
CA ASP A 132 -6.47 -31.86 -13.36
C ASP A 132 -7.95 -31.93 -12.87
N PRO A 133 -8.30 -31.68 -11.57
CA PRO A 133 -9.70 -31.44 -11.22
C PRO A 133 -10.32 -30.27 -11.99
N VAL A 134 -11.65 -30.19 -12.03
CA VAL A 134 -12.38 -29.20 -12.85
C VAL A 134 -13.55 -28.63 -12.08
N VAL A 135 -13.62 -27.30 -11.98
CA VAL A 135 -14.75 -26.57 -11.38
C VAL A 135 -15.30 -25.61 -12.42
N GLN A 136 -16.45 -25.95 -13.03
CA GLN A 136 -16.96 -25.24 -14.20
C GLN A 136 -18.46 -24.94 -14.17
N PHE A 137 -18.83 -23.76 -14.66
CA PHE A 137 -20.22 -23.28 -14.78
C PHE A 137 -21.01 -23.32 -13.46
N CYS A 138 -20.34 -23.19 -12.32
CA CYS A 138 -20.96 -23.11 -11.00
C CYS A 138 -21.18 -21.65 -10.56
N VAL A 139 -22.09 -21.46 -9.61
CA VAL A 139 -22.23 -20.22 -8.82
C VAL A 139 -21.64 -20.50 -7.44
N ILE A 140 -20.47 -19.94 -7.14
CA ILE A 140 -19.68 -20.33 -5.96
C ILE A 140 -19.57 -19.15 -4.99
N ARG A 141 -19.86 -19.40 -3.72
CA ARG A 141 -19.77 -18.43 -2.61
C ARG A 141 -18.70 -18.86 -1.58
N PHE A 142 -17.53 -19.16 -2.16
CA PHE A 142 -16.14 -19.06 -1.65
C PHE A 142 -15.45 -20.20 -0.88
N ASP A 143 -14.20 -20.49 -1.33
CA ASP A 143 -13.03 -21.11 -0.63
C ASP A 143 -12.76 -22.62 -0.95
N GLU A 144 -11.64 -23.41 -1.08
CA GLU A 144 -10.13 -23.43 -1.29
C GLU A 144 -9.77 -24.61 -2.27
N CYS A 145 -8.68 -24.82 -3.05
CA CYS A 145 -8.54 -26.06 -3.89
C CYS A 145 -7.18 -26.19 -4.62
N GLU A 146 -6.49 -27.33 -4.83
CA GLU A 146 -5.34 -27.56 -5.80
C GLU A 146 -5.74 -28.31 -7.09
N GLY A 147 -4.85 -28.32 -8.10
CA GLY A 147 -4.98 -29.02 -9.39
C GLY A 147 -5.98 -28.42 -10.39
N ALA A 148 -6.86 -27.52 -9.95
CA ALA A 148 -8.15 -27.29 -10.60
C ALA A 148 -8.15 -26.32 -11.79
N ARG A 149 -8.92 -26.67 -12.82
CA ARG A 149 -9.33 -25.77 -13.91
C ARG A 149 -10.62 -25.05 -13.52
N ILE A 150 -10.59 -23.72 -13.41
CA ILE A 150 -11.73 -22.90 -12.95
C ILE A 150 -12.29 -22.09 -14.12
N ILE A 151 -13.41 -22.54 -14.69
CA ILE A 151 -13.90 -22.05 -15.99
C ILE A 151 -15.36 -21.59 -15.95
N GLY A 152 -15.61 -20.33 -16.33
CA GLY A 152 -16.95 -19.81 -16.58
C GLY A 152 -17.86 -19.78 -15.35
N ASN A 153 -17.30 -19.66 -14.15
CA ASN A 153 -18.04 -19.59 -12.90
C ASN A 153 -18.44 -18.14 -12.56
N LYS A 154 -19.52 -17.99 -11.78
CA LYS A 154 -19.87 -16.72 -11.13
C LYS A 154 -19.51 -16.81 -9.66
N ILE A 155 -18.70 -15.86 -9.19
CA ILE A 155 -18.01 -15.89 -7.89
C ILE A 155 -18.30 -14.55 -7.20
N GLY A 156 -18.95 -14.56 -6.03
CA GLY A 156 -19.38 -13.33 -5.36
C GLY A 156 -20.79 -13.39 -4.74
N PRO A 157 -21.12 -12.52 -3.76
CA PRO A 157 -20.23 -11.58 -3.05
C PRO A 157 -19.47 -12.26 -1.90
N ALA A 158 -18.32 -11.71 -1.49
CA ALA A 158 -17.56 -12.25 -0.35
C ALA A 158 -18.23 -11.91 1.01
N GLY A 159 -17.80 -12.61 2.07
CA GLY A 159 -18.25 -12.36 3.44
C GLY A 159 -17.81 -11.00 4.00
N LYS A 160 -18.30 -10.65 5.19
CA LYS A 160 -17.89 -9.43 5.92
C LYS A 160 -16.43 -9.57 6.41
N PRO A 161 -15.66 -8.48 6.49
CA PRO A 161 -14.32 -8.49 7.11
C PRO A 161 -14.36 -8.89 8.59
N ALA A 162 -13.23 -9.42 9.06
CA ALA A 162 -12.97 -9.72 10.46
C ALA A 162 -13.24 -8.49 11.35
N PRO A 163 -13.83 -8.67 12.55
CA PRO A 163 -14.06 -7.56 13.48
C PRO A 163 -12.75 -6.87 13.90
N GLU A 164 -12.82 -5.54 14.02
CA GLU A 164 -11.73 -4.71 14.54
C GLU A 164 -11.19 -5.25 15.88
N GLY A 165 -9.86 -5.28 16.01
CA GLY A 165 -9.20 -5.58 17.28
C GLY A 165 -8.85 -7.06 17.57
N LYS A 166 -9.23 -8.03 16.73
CA LYS A 166 -8.75 -9.42 16.85
C LYS A 166 -7.27 -9.56 16.47
N LYS A 167 -6.37 -9.26 17.41
CA LYS A 167 -4.93 -9.49 17.29
C LYS A 167 -4.60 -10.98 17.42
N THR A 168 -4.13 -11.60 16.34
CA THR A 168 -3.27 -12.79 16.44
C THR A 168 -1.93 -12.40 17.06
N SER A 169 -1.25 -13.34 17.74
CA SER A 169 -0.09 -13.06 18.59
C SER A 169 1.18 -12.62 17.86
N ASP A 170 1.23 -12.80 16.54
CA ASP A 170 2.43 -12.68 15.74
C ASP A 170 2.27 -11.57 14.68
N GLN A 171 3.36 -10.84 14.43
CA GLN A 171 3.42 -9.55 13.70
C GLN A 171 2.82 -8.34 14.44
N GLU A 172 3.57 -7.78 15.39
CA GLU A 172 3.38 -6.37 15.75
C GLU A 172 3.71 -5.45 14.57
N ARG A 173 2.83 -4.49 14.26
CA ARG A 173 2.91 -3.49 13.18
C ARG A 173 2.59 -3.94 11.74
N LEU A 174 1.42 -4.54 11.53
CA LEU A 174 0.61 -4.25 10.34
C LEU A 174 -0.71 -3.63 10.80
N VAL A 175 -1.10 -2.50 10.19
CA VAL A 175 -2.25 -1.68 10.61
C VAL A 175 -3.51 -2.13 9.85
N ASP A 176 -4.60 -2.34 10.59
CA ASP A 176 -5.98 -2.51 10.13
C ASP A 176 -6.19 -3.47 8.94
N LEU A 177 -5.78 -4.72 9.16
CA LEU A 177 -6.04 -5.86 8.28
C LEU A 177 -7.53 -6.23 8.24
N HIS A 178 -8.27 -5.68 7.28
CA HIS A 178 -9.61 -6.13 6.89
C HIS A 178 -9.57 -7.53 6.23
N LYS A 179 -9.48 -8.57 7.06
CA LYS A 179 -9.50 -9.98 6.61
C LYS A 179 -10.92 -10.39 6.23
N SER A 180 -11.25 -10.37 4.94
CA SER A 180 -12.40 -11.10 4.39
C SER A 180 -11.95 -11.77 3.11
N LEU A 181 -12.28 -13.04 3.00
CA LEU A 181 -11.42 -13.98 2.31
C LEU A 181 -12.06 -14.39 0.98
N VAL A 182 -11.19 -14.51 -0.01
CA VAL A 182 -11.42 -15.29 -1.22
C VAL A 182 -10.32 -16.33 -1.20
N TYR A 183 -10.71 -17.59 -1.16
CA TYR A 183 -9.79 -18.69 -1.22
C TYR A 183 -10.00 -19.55 -2.48
N LEU A 184 -8.91 -20.00 -3.08
CA LEU A 184 -8.86 -21.27 -3.79
C LEU A 184 -7.47 -21.91 -3.62
N LEU A 185 -7.00 -22.12 -2.37
CA LEU A 185 -5.66 -22.63 -2.00
C LEU A 185 -5.23 -23.83 -2.87
N LEU A 186 -4.55 -23.54 -3.97
CA LEU A 186 -4.03 -24.56 -4.88
C LEU A 186 -2.59 -24.91 -4.45
N ASP A 187 -2.42 -25.66 -3.33
CA ASP A 187 -1.07 -25.97 -2.78
C ASP A 187 -0.88 -27.24 -1.88
N PRO A 188 0.34 -27.86 -1.83
CA PRO A 188 0.59 -29.15 -1.16
C PRO A 188 1.25 -29.06 0.25
N VAL A 189 0.48 -28.62 1.25
CA VAL A 189 0.91 -28.45 2.66
C VAL A 189 0.96 -29.79 3.44
N SER A 190 1.82 -29.87 4.47
CA SER A 190 1.95 -31.01 5.40
C SER A 190 0.83 -31.07 6.46
N ASP A 191 0.71 -32.20 7.17
CA ASP A 191 -0.38 -32.53 8.11
C ASP A 191 -0.69 -31.49 9.22
N ASP A 192 0.22 -30.56 9.52
CA ASP A 192 0.07 -29.50 10.54
C ASP A 192 -0.75 -28.28 10.07
N LEU A 193 -2.02 -28.52 9.72
CA LEU A 193 -3.01 -27.54 9.22
C LEU A 193 -3.28 -26.32 10.15
N TYR A 194 -2.71 -26.28 11.36
CA TYR A 194 -3.09 -25.37 12.44
C TYR A 194 -2.10 -24.21 12.73
N SER A 195 -1.10 -23.98 11.87
CA SER A 195 0.02 -23.06 12.18
C SER A 195 0.25 -21.89 11.22
N LEU A 196 -0.43 -21.84 10.08
CA LEU A 196 -0.35 -20.72 9.14
C LEU A 196 -1.50 -19.71 9.39
N GLY A 197 -1.19 -18.42 9.28
CA GLY A 197 -2.10 -17.34 9.66
C GLY A 197 -3.19 -17.07 8.62
N PRO A 198 -4.40 -16.60 9.03
CA PRO A 198 -5.50 -16.38 8.11
C PRO A 198 -5.28 -15.11 7.27
N TRP A 199 -4.69 -15.29 6.09
CA TRP A 199 -4.49 -14.33 5.01
C TRP A 199 -4.91 -15.03 3.69
N ALA A 200 -5.26 -14.30 2.63
CA ALA A 200 -5.95 -14.90 1.47
C ALA A 200 -5.09 -15.88 0.64
N ASP A 201 -5.59 -17.11 0.53
CA ASP A 201 -4.98 -18.24 -0.18
C ASP A 201 -5.44 -18.40 -1.65
N GLY A 202 -4.50 -18.21 -2.57
CA GLY A 202 -4.73 -18.02 -4.00
C GLY A 202 -4.93 -19.22 -4.91
N LEU A 203 -5.33 -18.87 -6.13
CA LEU A 203 -5.61 -19.68 -7.31
C LEU A 203 -4.36 -19.92 -8.22
N SER A 204 -3.42 -20.76 -7.82
CA SER A 204 -2.23 -21.20 -8.59
C SER A 204 -2.41 -21.80 -10.02
N ILE A 205 -3.61 -22.02 -10.60
CA ILE A 205 -3.87 -22.82 -11.83
C ILE A 205 -4.95 -22.14 -12.72
N ALA A 206 -5.10 -22.57 -13.97
CA ALA A 206 -5.81 -21.90 -15.06
C ALA A 206 -7.23 -21.37 -14.70
N VAL A 207 -7.31 -20.10 -14.32
CA VAL A 207 -8.53 -19.32 -14.05
C VAL A 207 -8.99 -18.66 -15.35
N ALA A 208 -10.08 -19.13 -15.96
CA ALA A 208 -10.50 -18.70 -17.29
C ALA A 208 -11.98 -18.24 -17.37
N GLY A 209 -12.21 -16.99 -17.77
CA GLY A 209 -13.53 -16.48 -18.12
C GLY A 209 -14.54 -16.41 -16.97
N ASN A 210 -14.08 -16.26 -15.73
CA ASN A 210 -14.94 -16.16 -14.55
C ASN A 210 -15.37 -14.70 -14.30
N GLU A 211 -16.53 -14.50 -13.68
CA GLU A 211 -16.98 -13.19 -13.17
C GLU A 211 -16.88 -13.17 -11.64
N ILE A 212 -16.07 -12.25 -11.11
CA ILE A 212 -15.74 -12.13 -9.68
C ILE A 212 -16.23 -10.76 -9.18
N VAL A 213 -17.10 -10.74 -8.17
CA VAL A 213 -17.79 -9.51 -7.69
C VAL A 213 -17.72 -9.38 -6.18
N ASP A 214 -17.41 -8.18 -5.69
CA ASP A 214 -17.38 -7.82 -4.25
C ASP A 214 -16.49 -8.75 -3.40
N ALA A 215 -15.37 -9.18 -3.98
CA ALA A 215 -14.19 -9.67 -3.24
C ALA A 215 -13.55 -8.51 -2.45
N THR A 216 -12.78 -8.83 -1.41
CA THR A 216 -12.28 -7.84 -0.43
C THR A 216 -10.77 -7.89 -0.22
N ASP A 217 -10.15 -9.07 -0.11
CA ASP A 217 -8.70 -9.23 -0.09
C ASP A 217 -8.12 -9.25 -1.53
N GLY A 218 -7.60 -10.38 -2.01
CA GLY A 218 -7.28 -10.62 -3.43
C GLY A 218 -8.45 -11.27 -4.18
N ALA A 219 -8.92 -10.70 -5.29
CA ALA A 219 -9.96 -11.32 -6.11
C ALA A 219 -9.44 -12.55 -6.88
N ILE A 220 -8.18 -12.50 -7.31
CA ILE A 220 -7.35 -13.64 -7.71
C ILE A 220 -5.97 -13.43 -7.08
N VAL A 221 -5.43 -14.45 -6.42
CA VAL A 221 -4.02 -14.50 -6.00
C VAL A 221 -3.37 -15.67 -6.70
N LEU A 222 -2.11 -15.59 -7.11
CA LEU A 222 -1.39 -16.68 -7.77
C LEU A 222 -0.15 -17.01 -6.91
N PHE A 223 -0.14 -18.15 -6.22
CA PHE A 223 1.04 -18.61 -5.46
C PHE A 223 2.06 -19.23 -6.40
N CYS A 224 3.21 -18.56 -6.62
CA CYS A 224 4.36 -19.00 -7.44
C CYS A 224 3.97 -20.01 -8.54
N ALA A 225 3.24 -19.58 -9.57
CA ALA A 225 2.35 -20.46 -10.32
C ALA A 225 2.88 -20.83 -11.74
N PRO A 226 3.99 -21.57 -11.91
CA PRO A 226 4.63 -21.74 -13.22
C PRO A 226 3.70 -22.41 -14.24
N GLY A 227 3.71 -21.88 -15.47
CA GLY A 227 2.86 -22.34 -16.57
C GLY A 227 1.40 -21.87 -16.56
N THR A 228 0.88 -21.38 -15.43
CA THR A 228 -0.55 -21.06 -15.26
C THR A 228 -1.09 -19.95 -16.18
N MET A 229 -2.39 -20.00 -16.48
CA MET A 229 -3.07 -19.03 -17.35
C MET A 229 -4.27 -18.39 -16.63
N CYS A 230 -4.12 -17.16 -16.17
CA CYS A 230 -5.22 -16.35 -15.66
C CYS A 230 -5.73 -15.45 -16.81
N VAL A 231 -6.86 -15.83 -17.43
CA VAL A 231 -7.27 -15.28 -18.73
C VAL A 231 -8.75 -14.92 -18.84
N GLY A 232 -9.03 -13.72 -19.34
CA GLY A 232 -10.40 -13.31 -19.71
C GLY A 232 -11.38 -13.17 -18.54
N ASN A 233 -10.90 -13.15 -17.30
CA ASN A 233 -11.75 -12.99 -16.12
C ASN A 233 -12.22 -11.52 -15.99
N THR A 234 -13.40 -11.32 -15.41
CA THR A 234 -13.95 -9.99 -15.10
C THR A 234 -14.06 -9.80 -13.59
N ILE A 235 -13.29 -8.86 -13.03
CA ILE A 235 -13.25 -8.53 -11.60
C ILE A 235 -13.98 -7.19 -11.39
N ILE A 236 -14.89 -7.14 -10.41
CA ILE A 236 -15.77 -5.99 -10.16
C ILE A 236 -15.81 -5.65 -8.65
N ALA A 237 -15.41 -4.41 -8.30
CA ALA A 237 -15.66 -3.83 -6.98
C ALA A 237 -16.88 -2.88 -7.02
N ASP A 238 -17.99 -3.30 -6.43
CA ASP A 238 -19.28 -2.60 -6.50
C ASP A 238 -19.67 -1.98 -5.16
N LYS A 239 -19.54 -2.75 -4.07
CA LYS A 239 -20.00 -2.39 -2.71
C LYS A 239 -18.92 -2.56 -1.64
N GLN A 240 -17.89 -3.35 -1.90
CA GLN A 240 -16.79 -3.60 -0.96
C GLN A 240 -15.45 -3.26 -1.61
N ASN A 241 -14.56 -2.61 -0.85
CA ASN A 241 -13.24 -2.24 -1.34
C ASN A 241 -12.32 -3.47 -1.42
N LEU A 242 -11.52 -3.54 -2.47
CA LEU A 242 -10.68 -4.67 -2.83
C LEU A 242 -9.20 -4.32 -2.64
N LEU A 243 -8.44 -5.16 -1.92
CA LEU A 243 -6.99 -4.96 -1.77
C LEU A 243 -6.24 -5.25 -3.07
N GLY A 244 -6.51 -6.40 -3.71
CA GLY A 244 -5.84 -6.83 -4.94
C GLY A 244 -6.81 -7.38 -5.99
N GLY A 245 -6.65 -7.00 -7.26
CA GLY A 245 -7.36 -7.63 -8.38
C GLY A 245 -6.77 -8.98 -8.76
N ILE A 246 -5.55 -8.99 -9.29
CA ILE A 246 -4.77 -10.22 -9.55
C ILE A 246 -3.38 -10.07 -8.93
N ASN A 247 -3.02 -10.93 -7.99
CA ASN A 247 -1.76 -10.81 -7.25
C ASN A 247 -0.74 -11.89 -7.68
N MET A 248 0.51 -11.46 -7.88
CA MET A 248 1.69 -12.28 -8.20
C MET A 248 2.82 -11.90 -7.22
N VAL A 249 2.52 -12.00 -5.93
CA VAL A 249 3.26 -11.33 -4.84
C VAL A 249 3.88 -12.30 -3.85
N ASP A 250 3.56 -13.58 -3.95
CA ASP A 250 3.90 -14.56 -2.93
C ASP A 250 5.19 -15.32 -3.26
N MET A 251 5.83 -15.87 -2.24
CA MET A 251 7.16 -16.47 -2.35
C MET A 251 7.13 -18.02 -2.33
N GLY A 252 5.99 -18.60 -1.94
CA GLY A 252 5.78 -20.05 -1.89
C GLY A 252 4.74 -20.57 -2.90
N PRO A 253 4.70 -21.90 -3.11
CA PRO A 253 5.68 -22.89 -2.63
C PRO A 253 6.86 -23.05 -3.59
N TYR A 254 6.69 -22.70 -4.88
CA TYR A 254 7.66 -22.94 -5.95
C TYR A 254 8.82 -21.93 -5.94
N SER A 255 9.27 -21.52 -4.74
CA SER A 255 10.45 -20.68 -4.51
C SER A 255 10.51 -19.43 -5.41
N CYS A 256 9.50 -18.57 -5.29
CA CYS A 256 9.33 -17.35 -6.10
C CYS A 256 9.10 -17.55 -7.63
N ASP A 257 8.96 -18.76 -8.15
CA ASP A 257 8.87 -19.00 -9.60
C ASP A 257 7.48 -18.74 -10.19
N TYR A 258 7.40 -17.90 -11.22
CA TYR A 258 6.23 -17.65 -12.07
C TYR A 258 6.56 -17.91 -13.56
N THR A 259 7.56 -18.72 -13.85
CA THR A 259 8.02 -19.01 -15.22
C THR A 259 6.87 -19.60 -16.06
N ASN A 260 6.56 -18.95 -17.18
CA ASN A 260 5.41 -19.24 -18.06
C ASN A 260 4.01 -18.98 -17.46
N THR A 261 3.89 -18.39 -16.25
CA THR A 261 2.61 -17.84 -15.78
C THR A 261 2.19 -16.69 -16.69
N ARG A 262 0.93 -16.66 -17.10
CA ARG A 262 0.38 -15.70 -18.07
C ARG A 262 -0.93 -15.12 -17.55
N VAL A 263 -0.93 -13.84 -17.21
CA VAL A 263 -2.10 -13.06 -16.75
C VAL A 263 -2.51 -12.11 -17.86
N PHE A 264 -3.56 -12.43 -18.62
CA PHE A 264 -3.85 -11.69 -19.85
C PHE A 264 -5.32 -11.58 -20.26
N ASN A 265 -5.65 -10.51 -20.99
CA ASN A 265 -7.02 -10.18 -21.43
C ASN A 265 -8.08 -10.12 -20.29
N ASN A 266 -7.67 -9.99 -19.03
CA ASN A 266 -8.62 -9.82 -17.91
C ASN A 266 -9.16 -8.39 -17.91
N VAL A 267 -10.35 -8.19 -17.34
CA VAL A 267 -11.00 -6.89 -17.16
C VAL A 267 -11.20 -6.64 -15.67
N ILE A 268 -10.60 -5.59 -15.14
CA ILE A 268 -10.68 -5.21 -13.72
C ILE A 268 -11.32 -3.83 -13.66
N LYS A 269 -12.45 -3.68 -12.95
CA LYS A 269 -13.24 -2.43 -12.94
C LYS A 269 -13.90 -2.17 -11.59
N SER A 270 -14.21 -0.89 -11.34
CA SER A 270 -14.88 -0.41 -10.14
C SER A 270 -16.21 0.25 -10.55
N THR A 271 -17.31 -0.16 -9.92
CA THR A 271 -18.66 0.37 -10.20
C THR A 271 -19.24 1.18 -9.03
N GLY A 272 -18.69 1.02 -7.83
CA GLY A 272 -19.03 1.83 -6.66
C GLY A 272 -17.95 1.81 -5.56
N ALA A 273 -17.20 0.72 -5.43
CA ALA A 273 -16.14 0.54 -4.44
C ALA A 273 -14.73 0.68 -5.04
N HIS A 274 -13.73 0.93 -4.21
CA HIS A 274 -12.34 1.20 -4.60
C HIS A 274 -11.48 -0.06 -4.69
N ILE A 275 -10.58 -0.12 -5.68
CA ILE A 275 -9.60 -1.20 -5.86
C ILE A 275 -8.21 -0.64 -5.57
N LYS A 276 -7.56 -1.04 -4.48
CA LYS A 276 -6.25 -0.48 -4.10
C LYS A 276 -5.16 -0.81 -5.12
N LEU A 277 -5.10 -2.06 -5.57
CA LEU A 277 -4.11 -2.54 -6.54
C LEU A 277 -4.77 -3.47 -7.56
N GLY A 278 -4.78 -3.08 -8.84
CA GLY A 278 -5.40 -3.86 -9.91
C GLY A 278 -4.65 -5.15 -10.20
N ILE A 279 -3.34 -5.08 -10.45
CA ILE A 279 -2.43 -6.24 -10.48
C ILE A 279 -1.16 -5.90 -9.67
N GLY A 280 -0.88 -6.72 -8.65
CA GLY A 280 0.34 -6.62 -7.85
C GLY A 280 1.39 -7.62 -8.34
N ILE A 281 2.62 -7.14 -8.60
CA ILE A 281 3.73 -7.97 -9.05
C ILE A 281 4.92 -7.80 -8.09
N GLY A 282 5.28 -8.88 -7.40
CA GLY A 282 6.37 -8.94 -6.45
C GLY A 282 5.95 -8.65 -4.99
N PRO A 283 6.65 -9.24 -4.01
CA PRO A 283 6.18 -9.30 -2.62
C PRO A 283 6.11 -7.95 -1.94
N LEU A 284 6.99 -7.01 -2.32
CA LEU A 284 7.04 -5.68 -1.74
C LEU A 284 5.84 -4.80 -2.14
N THR A 285 5.07 -5.17 -3.16
CA THR A 285 3.76 -4.52 -3.40
C THR A 285 2.74 -4.84 -2.31
N TRP A 286 2.89 -5.99 -1.65
CA TRP A 286 1.90 -6.60 -0.75
C TRP A 286 2.32 -6.59 0.73
N CYS A 287 3.62 -6.72 1.01
CA CYS A 287 4.19 -6.79 2.35
C CYS A 287 5.56 -6.08 2.42
N PRO A 288 5.81 -5.16 3.36
CA PRO A 288 7.04 -4.35 3.37
C PRO A 288 8.30 -5.10 3.83
N THR A 289 8.17 -6.37 4.27
CA THR A 289 9.25 -7.18 4.85
C THR A 289 9.58 -8.45 4.05
N TRP A 290 8.94 -8.65 2.89
CA TRP A 290 9.17 -9.79 2.02
C TRP A 290 10.24 -9.45 0.97
N TYR A 291 11.49 -9.83 1.25
CA TYR A 291 12.67 -9.38 0.47
C TYR A 291 13.12 -10.33 -0.65
N GLU A 292 12.48 -11.49 -0.82
CA GLU A 292 12.72 -12.35 -1.98
C GLU A 292 12.08 -11.73 -3.24
N LYS A 293 12.39 -12.30 -4.42
CA LYS A 293 11.98 -11.74 -5.72
C LYS A 293 11.26 -12.77 -6.55
N THR A 294 9.97 -12.53 -6.80
CA THR A 294 9.19 -13.32 -7.76
C THR A 294 9.75 -13.16 -9.17
N PHE A 295 9.66 -14.19 -10.03
CA PHE A 295 10.29 -14.11 -11.35
C PHE A 295 9.61 -14.86 -12.50
N GLY A 296 9.82 -14.40 -13.74
CA GLY A 296 9.53 -15.16 -14.97
C GLY A 296 8.08 -15.11 -15.50
N GLY A 297 7.20 -14.35 -14.83
CA GLY A 297 5.79 -14.23 -15.22
C GLY A 297 5.51 -13.22 -16.34
N LYS A 298 4.34 -13.33 -16.97
CA LYS A 298 3.89 -12.44 -18.06
C LYS A 298 2.52 -11.86 -17.77
N VAL A 299 2.38 -10.54 -17.89
CA VAL A 299 1.15 -9.78 -17.59
C VAL A 299 0.82 -8.84 -18.75
N TYR A 300 -0.12 -9.21 -19.62
CA TYR A 300 -0.32 -8.51 -20.89
C TYR A 300 -1.77 -8.35 -21.35
N ASP A 301 -2.03 -7.32 -22.16
CA ASP A 301 -3.34 -7.02 -22.76
C ASP A 301 -4.53 -6.89 -21.78
N ASN A 302 -4.29 -6.75 -20.47
CA ASN A 302 -5.35 -6.57 -19.46
C ASN A 302 -5.97 -5.16 -19.55
N VAL A 303 -7.23 -5.05 -19.10
CA VAL A 303 -8.03 -3.82 -19.12
C VAL A 303 -8.35 -3.37 -17.71
N PHE A 304 -8.12 -2.10 -17.43
CA PHE A 304 -8.45 -1.47 -16.16
C PHE A 304 -9.46 -0.35 -16.39
N GLY A 305 -10.57 -0.41 -15.69
CA GLY A 305 -11.60 0.63 -15.71
C GLY A 305 -12.94 0.22 -16.34
N PRO A 306 -13.94 1.12 -16.27
CA PRO A 306 -13.90 2.40 -15.56
C PRO A 306 -13.88 2.21 -14.02
N GLY A 307 -13.82 3.33 -13.27
CA GLY A 307 -13.96 3.34 -11.82
C GLY A 307 -12.73 3.86 -11.06
N ARG A 308 -12.70 3.61 -9.74
CA ARG A 308 -11.73 4.16 -8.80
C ARG A 308 -10.69 3.12 -8.39
N PHE A 309 -9.42 3.47 -8.59
CA PHE A 309 -8.26 2.63 -8.29
C PHE A 309 -7.26 3.37 -7.39
N GLY A 310 -6.38 2.63 -6.72
CA GLY A 310 -5.09 3.14 -6.24
C GLY A 310 -4.05 3.05 -7.36
N TYR A 311 -3.78 1.82 -7.81
CA TYR A 311 -2.90 1.53 -8.94
C TYR A 311 -3.55 0.52 -9.89
N ALA A 312 -3.31 0.61 -11.20
CA ALA A 312 -3.75 -0.42 -12.14
C ALA A 312 -2.75 -1.59 -12.16
N ILE A 313 -1.45 -1.33 -12.34
CA ILE A 313 -0.39 -2.34 -12.15
C ILE A 313 0.76 -1.72 -11.36
N ALA A 314 1.31 -2.47 -10.39
CA ALA A 314 2.54 -2.09 -9.71
C ALA A 314 3.57 -3.24 -9.67
N LEU A 315 4.84 -2.90 -9.87
CA LEU A 315 5.98 -3.83 -9.74
C LEU A 315 6.88 -3.42 -8.56
N SER A 316 7.08 -4.32 -7.59
CA SER A 316 8.07 -4.14 -6.51
C SER A 316 8.46 -5.48 -5.87
N GLY A 317 9.75 -5.83 -5.92
CA GLY A 317 10.27 -7.12 -5.47
C GLY A 317 10.18 -8.22 -6.54
N CYS A 318 10.54 -7.93 -7.79
CA CYS A 318 10.44 -8.91 -8.88
C CYS A 318 11.58 -8.82 -9.90
N ARG A 319 11.77 -9.89 -10.70
CA ARG A 319 12.71 -9.92 -11.82
C ARG A 319 12.21 -10.72 -13.02
N ASP A 320 12.79 -10.54 -14.20
CA ASP A 320 12.49 -11.34 -15.41
C ASP A 320 11.00 -11.37 -15.85
N PHE A 321 10.20 -10.37 -15.45
CA PHE A 321 8.78 -10.27 -15.84
C PHE A 321 8.59 -9.58 -17.20
N GLU A 322 7.54 -9.94 -17.94
CA GLU A 322 7.10 -9.25 -19.17
C GLU A 322 5.73 -8.59 -18.96
N VAL A 323 5.66 -7.26 -18.96
CA VAL A 323 4.45 -6.48 -18.61
C VAL A 323 4.12 -5.46 -19.70
N ILE A 324 3.28 -5.83 -20.67
CA ILE A 324 3.07 -5.09 -21.92
C ILE A 324 1.61 -5.06 -22.43
N GLY A 325 1.20 -4.02 -23.16
CA GLY A 325 -0.12 -3.95 -23.82
C GLY A 325 -1.32 -3.75 -22.87
N ASN A 326 -1.08 -3.63 -21.57
CA ASN A 326 -2.11 -3.36 -20.58
C ASN A 326 -2.64 -1.93 -20.76
N ARG A 327 -3.95 -1.72 -20.59
CA ARG A 327 -4.61 -0.46 -20.96
C ARG A 327 -5.66 0.01 -19.95
N ILE A 328 -5.72 1.33 -19.78
CA ILE A 328 -6.70 2.03 -18.95
C ILE A 328 -7.87 2.47 -19.84
N THR A 329 -9.13 2.36 -19.37
CA THR A 329 -10.29 2.90 -20.08
C THR A 329 -10.57 4.36 -19.71
N GLU A 330 -11.30 5.06 -20.56
CA GLU A 330 -12.00 6.28 -20.18
C GLU A 330 -12.87 6.06 -18.92
N GLY A 331 -13.01 7.08 -18.08
CA GLY A 331 -13.76 6.99 -16.82
C GLY A 331 -13.01 6.30 -15.66
N THR A 332 -11.70 6.07 -15.78
CA THR A 332 -10.85 5.56 -14.69
C THR A 332 -10.21 6.71 -13.91
N GLN A 333 -10.11 6.58 -12.60
CA GLN A 333 -9.48 7.57 -11.71
C GLN A 333 -8.55 6.89 -10.70
N PHE A 334 -7.34 7.42 -10.55
CA PHE A 334 -6.37 6.97 -9.56
C PHE A 334 -6.39 7.90 -8.33
N THR A 335 -6.78 7.35 -7.18
CA THR A 335 -7.11 8.09 -5.95
C THR A 335 -6.80 7.25 -4.70
N GLY A 336 -6.58 7.91 -3.57
CA GLY A 336 -6.40 7.28 -2.26
C GLY A 336 -5.37 8.01 -1.41
N ASP A 337 -5.33 7.72 -0.11
CA ASP A 337 -4.44 8.37 0.85
C ASP A 337 -3.33 7.44 1.34
N LEU A 338 -2.09 7.93 1.31
CA LEU A 338 -0.88 7.22 1.75
C LEU A 338 -0.41 7.67 3.14
N SER A 339 -1.06 8.66 3.75
CA SER A 339 -0.58 9.36 4.95
C SER A 339 -0.45 8.52 6.22
N ALA A 340 -1.07 7.33 6.25
CA ALA A 340 -0.93 6.36 7.34
C ALA A 340 0.32 5.45 7.20
N LEU A 341 1.04 5.51 6.07
CA LEU A 341 2.17 4.64 5.79
C LEU A 341 3.51 5.22 6.31
N PRO A 342 4.49 4.36 6.68
CA PRO A 342 5.80 4.83 7.12
C PRO A 342 6.54 5.64 6.05
N GLU A 343 7.21 6.71 6.48
CA GLU A 343 8.09 7.49 5.60
C GLU A 343 9.36 6.71 5.19
N PRO A 344 9.97 6.98 4.02
CA PRO A 344 9.44 7.87 2.99
C PRO A 344 8.16 7.32 2.34
N LEU A 345 7.18 8.18 2.07
CA LEU A 345 5.94 7.79 1.39
C LEU A 345 6.20 7.15 0.01
N ASN A 346 5.28 6.28 -0.40
CA ASN A 346 5.21 5.79 -1.78
C ASN A 346 4.90 6.91 -2.78
N ALA A 347 5.14 6.62 -4.05
CA ALA A 347 4.64 7.41 -5.18
C ALA A 347 3.10 7.53 -5.15
N PRO A 348 2.50 8.54 -5.81
CA PRO A 348 1.06 8.78 -5.76
C PRO A 348 0.26 7.66 -6.46
N PRO A 349 -1.02 7.45 -6.11
CA PRO A 349 -1.96 6.67 -6.92
C PRO A 349 -1.87 7.05 -8.41
N MET A 350 -1.65 6.04 -9.27
CA MET A 350 -1.40 6.20 -10.71
C MET A 350 -1.63 4.89 -11.46
N ALA A 351 -1.82 4.96 -12.79
CA ALA A 351 -2.00 3.77 -13.62
C ALA A 351 -0.90 2.70 -13.43
N PHE A 352 0.34 2.98 -13.82
CA PHE A 352 1.39 1.98 -13.96
C PHE A 352 2.64 2.41 -13.19
N LEU A 353 2.93 1.74 -12.07
CA LEU A 353 4.01 2.08 -11.14
C LEU A 353 5.12 1.01 -11.15
N LYS A 354 6.37 1.44 -11.26
CA LYS A 354 7.56 0.61 -11.08
C LYS A 354 8.38 1.12 -9.90
N ALA A 355 8.78 0.24 -8.97
CA ALA A 355 9.68 0.59 -7.88
C ALA A 355 10.95 1.30 -8.37
N SER A 356 11.19 2.53 -7.91
CA SER A 356 12.45 3.28 -8.14
C SER A 356 13.58 2.83 -7.22
N GLN A 357 13.27 2.05 -6.18
CA GLN A 357 14.25 1.55 -5.21
C GLN A 357 15.27 0.60 -5.87
N PRO A 358 16.59 0.77 -5.63
CA PRO A 358 17.63 -0.06 -6.23
C PRO A 358 17.40 -1.57 -6.04
N GLY A 359 17.42 -2.30 -7.14
CA GLY A 359 17.30 -3.77 -7.14
C GLY A 359 15.93 -4.32 -6.77
N GLN A 360 14.85 -3.52 -6.75
CA GLN A 360 13.49 -4.03 -6.53
C GLN A 360 12.74 -4.45 -7.81
N VAL A 361 13.20 -4.01 -8.98
CA VAL A 361 12.74 -4.49 -10.29
C VAL A 361 13.96 -4.67 -11.20
N GLU A 362 14.26 -5.91 -11.58
CA GLU A 362 15.49 -6.29 -12.31
C GLU A 362 15.15 -7.07 -13.59
N ASP A 363 15.79 -6.74 -14.71
CA ASP A 363 15.68 -7.45 -16.00
C ASP A 363 14.24 -7.63 -16.58
N CYS A 364 13.24 -6.95 -16.01
CA CYS A 364 11.86 -6.96 -16.49
C CYS A 364 11.69 -6.15 -17.79
N THR A 365 10.94 -6.71 -18.75
CA THR A 365 10.49 -6.01 -19.97
C THR A 365 9.13 -5.36 -19.71
N ILE A 366 9.06 -4.03 -19.74
CA ILE A 366 7.85 -3.25 -19.40
C ILE A 366 7.45 -2.28 -20.51
N GLN A 367 6.15 -1.97 -20.59
CA GLN A 367 5.63 -0.91 -21.47
C GLN A 367 6.08 0.51 -21.03
N GLN A 368 6.15 1.44 -21.98
CA GLN A 368 6.80 2.76 -21.83
C GLN A 368 6.08 3.72 -20.88
N ASP A 369 4.81 3.44 -20.62
CA ASP A 369 3.86 4.21 -19.82
C ASP A 369 3.91 3.85 -18.31
N PHE A 370 4.83 2.98 -17.91
CA PHE A 370 5.22 2.83 -16.50
C PHE A 370 6.03 4.02 -15.99
N VAL A 371 5.60 4.58 -14.85
CA VAL A 371 6.30 5.64 -14.12
C VAL A 371 7.13 5.02 -13.00
N GLU A 372 8.38 5.47 -12.86
CA GLU A 372 9.25 5.05 -11.75
C GLU A 372 8.90 5.83 -10.48
N GLY A 373 8.88 5.16 -9.33
CA GLY A 373 8.61 5.77 -8.04
C GLY A 373 8.64 4.78 -6.88
N ARG A 374 8.73 5.27 -5.65
CA ARG A 374 8.78 4.39 -4.47
C ARG A 374 7.52 3.53 -4.36
N ALA A 375 7.71 2.21 -4.32
CA ALA A 375 6.64 1.23 -4.18
C ALA A 375 6.93 0.22 -3.06
N SER A 376 6.18 0.28 -1.96
CA SER A 376 6.24 -0.66 -0.83
C SER A 376 4.90 -0.71 -0.08
N PHE A 377 4.33 -1.89 0.16
CA PHE A 377 3.06 -2.08 0.89
C PHE A 377 1.90 -1.23 0.32
N LEU A 378 1.65 -1.34 -0.98
CA LEU A 378 0.69 -0.50 -1.71
C LEU A 378 -0.76 -0.76 -1.29
N ILE A 379 -1.08 -1.97 -0.81
CA ILE A 379 -2.39 -2.30 -0.22
C ILE A 379 -2.67 -1.57 1.10
N GLY A 380 -1.68 -0.90 1.69
CA GLY A 380 -1.89 -0.01 2.83
C GLY A 380 -2.58 1.31 2.49
N LEU A 381 -2.73 1.64 1.20
CA LEU A 381 -3.47 2.82 0.72
C LEU A 381 -4.90 2.87 1.29
N GLU A 382 -5.36 4.04 1.75
CA GLU A 382 -6.74 4.23 2.20
C GLU A 382 -7.66 4.79 1.09
N ASP A 383 -8.91 4.33 1.06
CA ASP A 383 -9.95 4.89 0.18
C ASP A 383 -10.55 6.18 0.76
N ARG A 384 -9.74 7.25 0.73
CA ARG A 384 -10.15 8.61 1.10
C ARG A 384 -9.33 9.64 0.29
N PRO A 385 -9.72 10.92 0.27
CA PRO A 385 -8.91 11.97 -0.34
C PRO A 385 -7.50 12.00 0.26
N ALA A 386 -6.48 12.11 -0.59
CA ALA A 386 -5.09 12.13 -0.17
C ALA A 386 -4.81 13.33 0.74
N ARG A 387 -4.30 13.06 1.95
CA ARG A 387 -3.91 14.10 2.91
C ARG A 387 -2.46 14.51 2.73
N LYS A 388 -1.62 13.60 2.22
CA LYS A 388 -0.20 13.81 1.92
C LYS A 388 0.19 13.02 0.68
N ILE A 389 0.86 13.67 -0.25
CA ILE A 389 1.31 13.10 -1.54
C ILE A 389 2.80 13.40 -1.71
N ARG A 390 3.59 12.44 -2.18
CA ARG A 390 5.01 12.62 -2.51
C ARG A 390 5.25 12.31 -3.99
N PHE A 391 5.82 13.26 -4.71
CA PHE A 391 6.22 13.14 -6.11
C PHE A 391 7.74 13.01 -6.20
N GLU A 392 8.24 12.00 -6.92
CA GLU A 392 9.65 11.89 -7.33
C GLU A 392 9.90 12.59 -8.68
N GLY A 393 11.16 12.60 -9.13
CA GLY A 393 11.55 13.16 -10.43
C GLY A 393 10.72 12.62 -11.60
N SER A 394 10.44 13.48 -12.57
CA SER A 394 9.58 13.21 -13.75
C SER A 394 8.09 12.87 -13.46
N GLN A 395 7.68 12.59 -12.22
CA GLN A 395 6.27 12.27 -11.90
C GLN A 395 5.33 13.50 -11.98
N LEU A 396 5.88 14.71 -11.88
CA LEU A 396 5.12 15.97 -11.87
C LEU A 396 5.51 16.83 -13.08
N ASN A 397 4.54 17.08 -13.96
CA ASN A 397 4.69 17.96 -15.13
C ASN A 397 3.61 19.04 -15.13
N LEU A 398 4.01 20.32 -15.21
CA LEU A 398 3.14 21.48 -15.11
C LEU A 398 3.11 22.25 -16.44
N MET A 399 2.18 21.91 -17.32
CA MET A 399 2.00 22.56 -18.64
C MET A 399 0.80 23.52 -18.64
N SER A 400 0.87 24.59 -19.44
CA SER A 400 -0.29 25.39 -19.84
C SER A 400 -0.34 25.54 -21.36
N THR A 401 -1.55 25.54 -21.92
CA THR A 401 -1.83 25.50 -23.37
C THR A 401 -2.48 26.78 -23.89
N ASP A 402 -2.17 27.92 -23.24
CA ASP A 402 -2.81 29.23 -23.38
C ASP A 402 -4.22 29.31 -22.71
N PRO A 403 -4.56 30.35 -21.91
CA PRO A 403 -3.76 31.53 -21.56
C PRO A 403 -2.46 31.20 -20.80
N PRO A 404 -1.46 32.10 -20.79
CA PRO A 404 -0.15 31.80 -20.23
C PRO A 404 -0.19 31.71 -18.69
N ILE A 405 0.85 31.12 -18.10
CA ILE A 405 1.03 31.08 -16.65
C ILE A 405 1.48 32.49 -16.19
N VAL A 406 0.53 33.42 -15.99
CA VAL A 406 0.82 34.84 -15.67
C VAL A 406 1.04 35.03 -14.17
N LEU A 407 2.31 34.95 -13.76
CA LEU A 407 2.80 34.99 -12.38
C LEU A 407 2.89 36.42 -11.82
N ASP A 408 2.11 36.76 -10.80
CA ASP A 408 2.12 38.09 -10.17
C ASP A 408 2.48 38.03 -8.66
N ARG A 409 3.79 37.87 -8.32
CA ARG A 409 4.53 38.69 -7.28
C ARG A 409 5.06 38.14 -5.91
N VAL A 410 4.78 36.93 -5.33
CA VAL A 410 5.38 36.49 -4.00
C VAL A 410 6.85 36.08 -4.18
N ARG A 411 7.38 35.26 -3.27
CA ARG A 411 8.60 34.49 -3.44
C ARG A 411 8.45 33.08 -2.90
N ILE A 412 8.61 32.16 -3.82
CA ILE A 412 9.24 30.88 -3.63
C ILE A 412 10.59 31.12 -4.41
N LEU A 413 11.77 30.99 -3.79
CA LEU A 413 13.11 31.04 -4.46
C LEU A 413 14.09 30.02 -3.81
N LEU A 414 14.85 29.20 -4.56
CA LEU A 414 16.11 28.56 -4.09
C LEU A 414 17.23 28.79 -5.11
N GLU A 415 18.47 28.64 -4.64
CA GLU A 415 19.67 29.15 -5.28
C GLU A 415 20.87 28.22 -5.06
N HIS A 416 21.75 28.16 -6.06
CA HIS A 416 23.14 27.64 -6.06
C HIS A 416 23.50 26.24 -5.49
N THR A 417 22.61 25.48 -4.85
CA THR A 417 22.93 24.10 -4.36
C THR A 417 21.98 22.97 -4.77
N GLY A 418 20.77 23.22 -5.29
CA GLY A 418 19.98 22.16 -5.95
C GLY A 418 18.45 22.18 -5.78
N GLU A 419 17.78 23.32 -6.01
CA GLU A 419 16.31 23.40 -6.02
C GLU A 419 15.88 24.68 -6.80
N LEU A 420 14.58 24.85 -7.06
CA LEU A 420 13.98 25.86 -7.96
C LEU A 420 12.59 26.28 -7.47
N LYS A 421 12.18 27.56 -7.63
CA LYS A 421 10.94 28.11 -7.05
C LYS A 421 10.41 29.42 -7.76
N VAL A 422 9.12 29.81 -7.58
CA VAL A 422 8.34 30.84 -8.37
C VAL A 422 7.37 31.77 -7.52
N LEU A 423 6.44 32.61 -8.05
CA LEU A 423 5.91 33.86 -7.39
C LEU A 423 4.37 34.19 -7.58
N CYS A 424 3.56 34.56 -6.53
CA CYS A 424 2.23 35.26 -6.65
C CYS A 424 1.63 36.13 -5.44
N ASN A 425 1.95 37.44 -5.24
CA ASN A 425 1.68 38.28 -4.02
C ASN A 425 0.34 39.01 -4.04
N LYS A 426 -0.48 38.80 -3.01
CA LYS A 426 -1.85 39.35 -2.90
C LYS A 426 -2.73 38.95 -4.08
N ASP A 427 -4.00 39.31 -4.07
CA ASP A 427 -4.94 38.39 -3.43
C ASP A 427 -5.69 37.70 -4.59
N ASN A 428 -5.85 36.36 -4.55
CA ASN A 428 -6.61 35.52 -5.51
C ASN A 428 -5.85 34.90 -6.74
N GLY A 429 -4.66 34.32 -6.54
CA GLY A 429 -4.12 33.27 -7.46
C GLY A 429 -4.86 31.92 -7.32
N HIS A 430 -4.43 30.83 -7.97
CA HIS A 430 -4.98 29.47 -7.75
C HIS A 430 -4.04 28.36 -8.27
N LEU A 431 -3.71 27.38 -7.42
CA LEU A 431 -2.94 26.18 -7.79
C LEU A 431 -3.88 24.97 -7.86
N THR A 432 -3.63 24.05 -8.78
CA THR A 432 -4.20 22.69 -8.80
C THR A 432 -3.09 21.71 -9.16
N ILE A 433 -3.15 20.47 -8.65
CA ILE A 433 -2.20 19.41 -8.98
C ILE A 433 -2.93 18.34 -9.78
N ARG A 434 -2.29 17.84 -10.84
CA ARG A 434 -2.89 16.94 -11.81
C ARG A 434 -1.98 15.76 -12.13
N GLU A 435 -2.61 14.62 -12.43
CA GLU A 435 -1.95 13.37 -12.78
C GLU A 435 -1.27 13.47 -14.15
N ALA A 436 -0.02 13.00 -14.22
CA ALA A 436 0.73 12.96 -15.48
C ALA A 436 0.12 11.94 -16.46
N GLY A 437 0.07 12.30 -17.74
CA GLY A 437 -0.52 11.45 -18.79
C GLY A 437 -2.04 11.60 -18.95
N THR A 438 -2.81 11.62 -17.85
CA THR A 438 -4.29 11.70 -17.89
C THR A 438 -4.83 13.13 -17.76
N GLY A 439 -4.14 14.01 -17.02
CA GLY A 439 -4.66 15.33 -16.64
C GLY A 439 -5.71 15.32 -15.51
N SER A 440 -5.99 14.16 -14.89
CA SER A 440 -6.91 13.99 -13.76
C SER A 440 -6.58 14.96 -12.62
N LEU A 441 -7.59 15.47 -11.92
CA LEU A 441 -7.40 16.41 -10.81
C LEU A 441 -7.09 15.65 -9.51
N LEU A 442 -5.83 15.71 -9.06
CA LEU A 442 -5.37 15.04 -7.83
C LEU A 442 -5.61 15.91 -6.58
N TRP A 443 -5.53 17.23 -6.70
CA TRP A 443 -5.72 18.16 -5.57
C TRP A 443 -6.16 19.56 -6.05
N ASP A 444 -7.18 20.12 -5.40
CA ASP A 444 -7.86 21.36 -5.81
C ASP A 444 -8.15 22.33 -4.64
N PRO A 445 -7.13 23.03 -4.11
CA PRO A 445 -7.28 24.03 -3.05
C PRO A 445 -7.67 25.41 -3.60
N VAL A 446 -8.97 25.65 -3.71
CA VAL A 446 -9.52 26.97 -4.11
C VAL A 446 -9.37 28.00 -2.97
N PRO A 447 -8.73 29.18 -3.18
CA PRO A 447 -7.73 29.58 -4.17
C PRO A 447 -6.37 29.95 -3.49
N THR A 448 -5.37 30.47 -4.22
CA THR A 448 -4.30 31.32 -3.62
C THR A 448 -2.84 31.27 -4.16
N LEU A 449 -2.47 30.52 -5.21
CA LEU A 449 -1.03 30.29 -5.59
C LEU A 449 -0.75 30.16 -7.11
N GLN A 450 0.52 30.20 -7.56
CA GLN A 450 0.92 30.06 -8.99
C GLN A 450 2.45 29.83 -9.17
N GLY A 451 2.88 28.94 -10.08
CA GLY A 451 4.31 28.73 -10.39
C GLY A 451 4.64 27.44 -11.16
N CYS A 452 5.65 27.47 -12.04
CA CYS A 452 6.18 26.27 -12.70
C CYS A 452 7.37 25.69 -11.91
N PHE A 453 7.39 24.38 -11.72
CA PHE A 453 8.35 23.67 -10.88
C PHE A 453 8.68 22.32 -11.51
N GLN A 454 9.96 21.91 -11.48
CA GLN A 454 10.44 20.68 -12.09
C GLN A 454 11.39 19.96 -11.13
N LEU A 455 11.08 18.71 -10.81
CA LEU A 455 11.97 17.81 -10.07
C LEU A 455 12.97 17.16 -11.03
N GLY A 456 14.25 17.20 -10.68
CA GLY A 456 15.25 16.30 -11.25
C GLY A 456 15.05 14.86 -10.75
N ASN A 457 15.58 13.88 -11.48
CA ASN A 457 15.26 12.45 -11.35
C ASN A 457 15.42 11.82 -9.96
N GLN A 458 16.09 12.47 -9.01
CA GLN A 458 16.36 11.94 -7.66
C GLN A 458 15.91 12.89 -6.52
N ALA A 459 15.31 14.04 -6.84
CA ALA A 459 14.68 14.92 -5.85
C ALA A 459 13.19 14.54 -5.67
N ALA A 460 12.57 14.97 -4.57
CA ALA A 460 11.13 14.80 -4.36
C ALA A 460 10.42 16.07 -3.82
N LEU A 461 9.13 16.21 -4.15
CA LEU A 461 8.21 17.19 -3.56
C LEU A 461 7.13 16.46 -2.78
N THR A 462 6.94 16.81 -1.52
CA THR A 462 5.74 16.46 -0.75
C THR A 462 4.77 17.63 -0.73
N VAL A 463 3.48 17.34 -0.89
CA VAL A 463 2.36 18.24 -0.69
C VAL A 463 1.44 17.65 0.40
N SER A 464 0.92 18.48 1.29
CA SER A 464 0.28 18.06 2.54
C SER A 464 -0.90 18.97 2.91
N ASP A 465 -1.94 18.43 3.54
CA ASP A 465 -3.07 19.17 4.13
C ASP A 465 -2.76 19.76 5.52
N GLN A 466 -1.64 19.34 6.12
CA GLN A 466 -1.06 19.83 7.36
C GLN A 466 0.34 20.41 7.13
N SER A 467 0.78 21.30 8.03
CA SER A 467 2.16 21.79 8.02
C SER A 467 3.18 20.64 8.16
N PRO A 468 4.28 20.63 7.38
CA PRO A 468 4.61 21.56 6.29
C PRO A 468 3.84 21.26 4.99
N TYR A 469 3.00 22.21 4.54
CA TYR A 469 2.12 22.06 3.36
C TYR A 469 2.86 21.74 2.06
N PHE A 470 4.08 22.26 1.90
CA PHE A 470 5.01 21.88 0.82
C PHE A 470 6.39 21.59 1.42
N THR A 471 6.99 20.46 1.06
CA THR A 471 8.36 20.07 1.48
C THR A 471 9.15 19.57 0.29
N LEU A 472 10.38 20.06 0.13
CA LEU A 472 11.30 19.70 -0.94
C LEU A 472 12.48 18.90 -0.38
N TRP A 473 12.76 17.77 -1.02
CA TRP A 473 13.68 16.75 -0.56
C TRP A 473 14.82 16.54 -1.55
N SER A 474 16.04 16.42 -1.01
CA SER A 474 17.21 15.98 -1.75
C SER A 474 17.25 14.46 -1.96
N GLU A 475 18.20 14.04 -2.80
CA GLU A 475 18.53 12.66 -3.14
C GLU A 475 18.86 11.79 -1.91
N CYS A 476 19.41 12.38 -0.84
CA CYS A 476 19.66 11.72 0.44
C CYS A 476 18.46 11.77 1.42
N ASN A 477 17.26 12.11 0.94
CA ASN A 477 16.04 12.31 1.73
C ASN A 477 16.27 13.32 2.89
N SER A 478 16.93 14.43 2.59
CA SER A 478 17.08 15.57 3.50
C SER A 478 16.19 16.74 3.05
N ILE A 479 15.65 17.51 3.98
CA ILE A 479 14.77 18.65 3.63
C ILE A 479 15.64 19.82 3.17
N VAL A 480 15.51 20.20 1.90
CA VAL A 480 16.22 21.35 1.30
C VAL A 480 15.42 22.65 1.37
N TRP A 481 14.09 22.55 1.42
CA TRP A 481 13.18 23.63 1.79
C TRP A 481 11.82 23.09 2.27
N ALA A 482 11.12 23.85 3.08
CA ALA A 482 9.69 23.67 3.36
C ALA A 482 8.96 25.02 3.39
N SER A 483 7.65 25.01 3.12
CA SER A 483 6.77 26.20 3.16
C SER A 483 6.82 26.91 4.51
N GLU A 484 6.91 26.12 5.56
CA GLU A 484 7.23 26.48 6.93
C GLU A 484 7.90 25.27 7.59
N TYR A 485 8.41 25.41 8.82
CA TYR A 485 9.09 24.32 9.53
C TYR A 485 8.36 24.02 10.85
N VAL A 486 7.03 23.86 10.79
CA VAL A 486 6.21 23.42 11.92
C VAL A 486 5.81 21.96 11.70
N PHE A 487 6.07 21.12 12.70
CA PHE A 487 5.84 19.68 12.67
C PHE A 487 4.97 19.27 13.85
N ASP A 488 3.95 18.46 13.58
CA ASP A 488 3.12 17.82 14.61
C ASP A 488 3.85 16.60 15.21
N LYS A 489 3.41 16.14 16.38
CA LYS A 489 3.92 14.93 17.04
C LYS A 489 4.05 13.76 16.06
N GLY A 490 5.24 13.17 15.95
CA GLY A 490 5.55 12.06 15.04
C GLY A 490 5.87 12.45 13.59
N ALA A 491 5.65 13.71 13.17
CA ALA A 491 5.86 14.15 11.80
C ALA A 491 7.31 14.60 11.47
N PHE A 492 8.24 14.45 12.41
CA PHE A 492 9.65 14.82 12.26
C PHE A 492 10.55 13.65 12.68
N GLU A 493 11.40 13.19 11.76
CA GLU A 493 12.49 12.25 11.99
C GLU A 493 13.68 12.64 11.10
N LEU A 494 14.89 12.48 11.63
CA LEU A 494 16.16 12.71 10.95
C LEU A 494 17.08 11.50 11.19
N ALA A 495 17.48 10.83 10.11
CA ALA A 495 18.42 9.71 10.15
C ALA A 495 19.88 10.22 10.14
N PRO A 496 20.90 9.38 10.38
CA PRO A 496 22.28 9.83 10.41
C PRO A 496 22.69 10.34 9.02
N ASN A 497 23.51 11.39 8.99
CA ASN A 497 23.93 12.08 7.77
C ASN A 497 22.79 12.79 6.99
N GLN A 498 21.55 12.83 7.50
CA GLN A 498 20.50 13.69 6.94
C GLN A 498 20.52 15.09 7.57
N PHE A 499 19.95 16.06 6.84
CA PHE A 499 19.85 17.45 7.27
C PHE A 499 18.48 18.11 6.99
N ILE A 500 18.28 19.27 7.59
CA ILE A 500 17.20 20.22 7.28
C ILE A 500 17.85 21.57 7.03
N CYS A 501 17.73 22.08 5.80
CA CYS A 501 18.13 23.41 5.39
C CYS A 501 17.05 24.43 5.80
N ILE A 502 17.47 25.54 6.40
CA ILE A 502 16.59 26.60 6.90
C ILE A 502 17.07 27.92 6.34
N CYS A 503 16.27 28.54 5.47
CA CYS A 503 16.55 29.85 4.90
C CYS A 503 16.18 30.96 5.90
N PRO A 504 17.06 31.93 6.20
CA PRO A 504 16.72 33.05 7.06
C PRO A 504 15.69 33.99 6.42
N THR A 505 14.76 34.45 7.23
CA THR A 505 13.79 35.50 6.89
C THR A 505 14.18 36.81 7.58
N ARG A 506 13.54 37.93 7.27
CA ARG A 506 13.56 39.12 8.14
C ARG A 506 12.12 39.52 8.41
N THR A 507 11.72 39.44 9.67
CA THR A 507 10.43 39.96 10.11
C THR A 507 10.39 41.49 9.92
N GLN A 508 9.32 42.02 9.31
CA GLN A 508 9.11 43.47 9.22
C GLN A 508 8.68 44.03 10.58
N ALA A 509 9.66 44.23 11.47
CA ALA A 509 9.45 44.99 12.69
C ALA A 509 8.90 46.39 12.33
N LYS A 510 7.81 46.81 13.00
CA LYS A 510 7.30 48.18 12.93
C LYS A 510 8.32 49.12 13.58
N MET A 511 9.31 49.58 12.82
CA MET A 511 10.23 50.64 13.23
C MET A 511 9.46 51.96 13.32
N ALA A 512 8.86 52.22 14.48
CA ALA A 512 8.60 53.58 14.90
C ALA A 512 9.96 54.31 14.94
N PRO A 513 10.11 55.48 14.28
CA PRO A 513 11.35 56.22 14.32
C PRO A 513 11.66 56.64 15.77
N PRO A 514 12.94 56.64 16.20
CA PRO A 514 13.30 57.04 17.55
C PRO A 514 12.88 58.49 17.81
N PRO A 515 12.40 58.83 19.02
CA PRO A 515 11.95 60.19 19.32
C PRO A 515 13.12 61.18 19.21
N ILE A 516 12.97 62.13 18.29
CA ILE A 516 13.97 63.18 18.05
C ILE A 516 13.98 64.13 19.26
N PRO A 517 15.11 64.29 19.98
CA PRO A 517 15.20 65.28 21.05
C PRO A 517 15.13 66.70 20.47
N PRO A 518 14.37 67.63 21.07
CA PRO A 518 14.14 68.95 20.49
C PRO A 518 15.44 69.77 20.42
N ARG A 519 15.90 70.09 19.21
CA ARG A 519 17.00 71.05 19.00
C ARG A 519 16.48 72.48 19.05
N ILE A 520 17.13 73.30 19.85
CA ILE A 520 16.99 74.76 19.85
C ILE A 520 17.85 75.33 18.71
N GLY A 521 17.26 76.16 17.84
CA GLY A 521 17.98 76.91 16.80
C GLY A 521 17.33 76.82 15.42
N THR A 522 16.84 77.94 14.91
CA THR A 522 16.14 78.07 13.62
C THR A 522 17.08 78.38 12.46
N TYR A 523 16.98 77.66 11.34
CA TYR A 523 17.27 78.15 9.98
C TYR A 523 16.40 77.37 8.96
N PRO A 524 16.12 77.91 7.76
CA PRO A 524 15.25 77.26 6.77
C PRO A 524 15.85 75.97 6.18
N GLU A 525 15.00 74.99 5.92
CA GLU A 525 15.41 73.66 5.47
C GLU A 525 15.79 73.62 3.98
N THR A 526 17.00 73.15 3.68
CA THR A 526 17.29 72.55 2.37
C THR A 526 16.93 71.07 2.41
N ASN A 527 16.10 70.62 1.47
CA ASN A 527 15.63 69.23 1.39
C ASN A 527 16.76 68.26 0.96
N HIS A 528 17.60 67.89 1.92
CA HIS A 528 18.47 66.71 1.82
C HIS A 528 17.81 65.55 2.56
N SER A 529 17.14 64.68 1.81
CA SER A 529 16.69 63.37 2.31
C SER A 529 17.89 62.62 2.88
N ALA A 530 17.81 62.21 4.15
CA ALA A 530 18.86 61.42 4.79
C ALA A 530 19.12 60.14 3.96
N PRO A 531 20.40 59.72 3.78
CA PRO A 531 20.71 58.56 2.97
C PRO A 531 20.09 57.30 3.59
N MET A 532 19.28 56.57 2.81
CA MET A 532 18.80 55.26 3.20
C MET A 532 20.01 54.33 3.39
N ILE A 533 20.25 53.93 4.63
CA ILE A 533 21.21 52.87 4.94
C ILE A 533 20.67 51.59 4.28
N PRO A 534 21.43 50.93 3.37
CA PRO A 534 20.96 49.70 2.74
C PRO A 534 20.75 48.63 3.81
N ALA A 535 19.62 47.92 3.74
CA ALA A 535 19.30 46.86 4.69
C ALA A 535 20.42 45.81 4.69
N ARG A 536 20.93 45.45 5.88
CA ARG A 536 22.00 44.45 6.03
C ARG A 536 21.59 43.16 5.30
N PRO A 537 22.46 42.55 4.47
CA PRO A 537 22.20 41.26 3.84
C PRO A 537 21.71 40.22 4.85
N LEU A 538 20.85 39.31 4.41
CA LEU A 538 20.51 38.14 5.22
C LEU A 538 21.77 37.26 5.40
N PRO A 539 21.89 36.55 6.53
CA PRO A 539 22.94 35.54 6.71
C PRO A 539 22.76 34.37 5.71
N PRO A 540 23.74 33.47 5.56
CA PRO A 540 23.55 32.22 4.84
C PRO A 540 22.54 31.29 5.55
N PRO A 541 22.04 30.25 4.87
CA PRO A 541 21.21 29.21 5.49
C PRO A 541 21.84 28.60 6.75
N ALA A 542 20.96 28.13 7.65
CA ALA A 542 21.32 27.26 8.75
C ALA A 542 20.94 25.82 8.39
N PHE A 543 21.73 24.86 8.87
CA PHE A 543 21.47 23.43 8.73
C PHE A 543 21.30 22.83 10.12
N ILE A 544 20.22 22.07 10.32
CA ILE A 544 20.14 21.05 11.38
C ILE A 544 20.64 19.75 10.76
N PHE A 545 21.62 19.10 11.38
CA PHE A 545 22.29 17.91 10.87
C PHE A 545 22.43 16.89 12.00
N LEU A 546 22.11 15.62 11.73
CA LEU A 546 22.39 14.53 12.66
C LEU A 546 23.74 13.90 12.31
N ASP A 547 24.76 14.26 13.08
CA ASP A 547 26.14 13.87 12.82
C ASP A 547 26.35 12.36 13.03
N PRO A 548 26.65 11.58 11.97
CA PRO A 548 26.84 10.13 12.08
C PRO A 548 28.09 9.76 12.89
N MET A 549 29.05 10.67 13.08
CA MET A 549 30.27 10.41 13.84
C MET A 549 30.09 10.66 15.33
N THR A 550 29.27 11.63 15.74
CA THR A 550 29.13 12.01 17.17
C THR A 550 27.76 11.71 17.76
N SER A 551 26.80 11.32 16.92
CA SER A 551 25.37 11.16 17.24
C SER A 551 24.67 12.42 17.74
N ASN A 552 25.29 13.59 17.67
CA ASN A 552 24.66 14.84 18.06
C ASN A 552 23.72 15.37 16.98
N LEU A 553 22.60 15.93 17.42
CA LEU A 553 21.88 16.91 16.62
C LEU A 553 22.67 18.22 16.68
N VAL A 554 23.16 18.69 15.55
CA VAL A 554 24.02 19.87 15.41
C VAL A 554 23.32 20.91 14.56
N ILE A 555 23.31 22.16 15.01
CA ILE A 555 22.83 23.29 14.21
C ILE A 555 24.04 24.14 13.82
N HIS A 556 24.25 24.36 12.53
CA HIS A 556 25.42 25.08 12.03
C HIS A 556 25.11 25.95 10.79
N ARG A 557 26.03 26.86 10.47
CA ARG A 557 25.97 27.74 9.29
C ARG A 557 27.22 27.54 8.42
N GLY A 558 27.61 26.27 8.25
CA GLY A 558 28.76 25.89 7.43
C GLY A 558 28.44 25.95 5.93
N PRO A 559 29.44 26.08 5.05
CA PRO A 559 29.24 26.11 3.59
C PRO A 559 28.73 24.80 2.97
N HIS A 560 28.62 23.72 3.74
CA HIS A 560 28.18 22.41 3.27
C HIS A 560 27.34 21.71 4.36
N PRO A 561 26.18 21.11 4.04
CA PRO A 561 25.24 20.59 5.05
C PRO A 561 25.84 19.45 5.89
N HIS A 562 26.57 18.51 5.28
CA HIS A 562 27.17 17.39 6.03
C HIS A 562 28.50 17.76 6.74
N GLN A 563 28.88 19.05 6.81
CA GLN A 563 30.17 19.47 7.38
C GLN A 563 30.03 20.73 8.25
N PRO A 564 29.89 20.58 9.59
CA PRO A 564 29.92 21.69 10.54
C PRO A 564 31.34 22.25 10.71
N HIS A 565 31.82 23.02 9.73
CA HIS A 565 33.14 23.65 9.68
C HIS A 565 33.36 24.75 10.76
N GLY A 566 33.31 24.41 12.05
CA GLY A 566 33.51 25.34 13.17
C GLY A 566 32.39 26.36 13.40
N HIS A 567 31.46 26.53 12.45
CA HIS A 567 30.31 27.43 12.53
C HIS A 567 29.08 26.80 13.20
N VAL A 568 29.29 26.09 14.31
CA VAL A 568 28.21 25.50 15.13
C VAL A 568 27.52 26.61 15.94
N VAL A 569 26.19 26.59 15.93
CA VAL A 569 25.29 27.48 16.69
C VAL A 569 24.86 26.80 17.99
N TRP A 570 24.51 25.51 17.91
CA TRP A 570 24.09 24.67 19.03
C TRP A 570 24.37 23.19 18.72
N ALA A 571 24.51 22.37 19.76
CA ALA A 571 24.55 20.91 19.66
C ALA A 571 23.92 20.26 20.90
N SER A 572 23.46 19.02 20.79
CA SER A 572 22.80 18.25 21.86
C SER A 572 23.68 17.80 23.05
N ASP A 573 24.87 18.37 23.24
CA ASP A 573 25.76 18.17 24.39
C ASP A 573 26.09 16.72 24.82
N LEU A 574 25.91 15.71 23.94
CA LEU A 574 26.25 14.30 24.24
C LEU A 574 27.72 14.13 24.66
N PHE A 575 28.60 14.99 24.13
CA PHE A 575 30.03 15.05 24.45
C PHE A 575 30.34 15.22 25.94
N GLY A 576 29.43 15.84 26.71
CA GLY A 576 29.64 16.10 28.15
C GLY A 576 29.13 14.98 29.08
N HIS A 577 28.25 14.11 28.58
CA HIS A 577 27.51 13.15 29.41
C HIS A 577 27.95 11.70 29.21
N LEU A 578 28.64 11.37 28.11
CA LEU A 578 29.05 10.02 27.77
C LEU A 578 30.58 9.86 27.84
N PRO A 579 31.11 8.74 28.39
CA PRO A 579 32.55 8.54 28.56
C PRO A 579 33.29 8.28 27.23
N LYS A 580 32.57 8.13 26.12
CA LYS A 580 33.06 8.03 24.75
C LYS A 580 32.05 8.67 23.80
N GLN A 581 32.55 9.16 22.67
CA GLN A 581 31.75 9.54 21.51
C GLN A 581 30.99 8.33 20.95
N ILE A 582 29.71 8.51 20.59
CA ILE A 582 28.89 7.46 19.94
C ILE A 582 28.86 7.72 18.44
N ASN A 583 29.53 6.87 17.67
CA ASN A 583 29.30 6.78 16.22
C ASN A 583 27.97 6.07 15.96
N SER A 584 27.24 6.46 14.92
CA SER A 584 26.12 5.66 14.41
C SER A 584 26.62 4.28 13.97
N ARG A 585 25.80 3.24 14.18
CA ARG A 585 25.98 1.94 13.52
C ARG A 585 25.71 2.09 12.01
N ILE A 586 26.26 1.15 11.24
CA ILE A 586 26.11 1.06 9.77
C ILE A 586 24.92 0.15 9.43
N ASP A 587 24.57 -0.77 10.33
CA ASP A 587 23.51 -1.75 10.18
C ASP A 587 22.12 -1.09 10.09
N PRO A 588 21.35 -1.32 9.01
CA PRO A 588 20.02 -0.75 8.84
C PRO A 588 19.09 -1.03 10.02
N GLY A 589 18.38 -0.01 10.48
CA GLY A 589 17.51 -0.09 11.66
C GLY A 589 18.23 -0.15 13.02
N ARG A 590 19.57 -0.08 13.06
CA ARG A 590 20.37 0.11 14.30
C ARG A 590 21.07 1.48 14.34
N GLU A 591 20.79 2.35 13.39
CA GLU A 591 21.44 3.65 13.25
C GLU A 591 20.97 4.66 14.32
N THR A 592 21.79 5.69 14.56
CA THR A 592 21.40 6.84 15.39
C THR A 592 20.29 7.63 14.71
N ARG A 593 19.20 7.96 15.42
CA ARG A 593 18.09 8.74 14.86
C ARG A 593 17.62 9.83 15.80
N CYS A 594 17.23 10.97 15.26
CA CYS A 594 16.56 12.03 16.01
C CYS A 594 15.09 12.12 15.58
N ALA A 595 14.16 12.02 16.52
CA ALA A 595 12.73 11.99 16.22
C ALA A 595 11.93 12.88 17.19
N PHE A 596 10.88 13.50 16.70
CA PHE A 596 9.87 14.17 17.53
C PHE A 596 8.77 13.17 17.86
N GLN A 597 8.77 12.65 19.09
CA GLN A 597 7.97 11.50 19.48
C GLN A 597 6.46 11.73 19.32
N GLY A 598 5.78 10.77 18.67
CA GLY A 598 4.32 10.80 18.48
C GLY A 598 3.47 10.75 19.75
N GLY A 599 4.01 10.26 20.87
CA GLY A 599 3.29 10.10 22.13
C GLY A 599 3.38 11.31 23.04
N ASP A 600 4.53 11.46 23.72
CA ASP A 600 4.75 12.50 24.71
C ASP A 600 5.11 13.87 24.10
N GLY A 601 5.67 13.91 22.90
CA GLY A 601 6.11 15.15 22.27
C GLY A 601 7.48 15.64 22.75
N ASN A 602 8.41 14.72 22.96
CA ASN A 602 9.83 15.05 23.13
C ASN A 602 10.58 14.92 21.80
N LEU A 603 11.50 15.85 21.53
CA LEU A 603 12.53 15.67 20.51
C LEU A 603 13.64 14.85 21.16
N VAL A 604 13.90 13.65 20.64
CA VAL A 604 14.78 12.66 21.25
C VAL A 604 15.81 12.17 20.25
N ILE A 605 17.03 11.93 20.75
CA ILE A 605 18.08 11.23 20.01
C ILE A 605 18.17 9.81 20.56
N TYR A 606 17.94 8.83 19.69
CA TYR A 606 18.14 7.41 19.95
C TYR A 606 19.49 6.99 19.38
N ALA A 607 20.31 6.32 20.18
CA ALA A 607 21.60 5.78 19.76
C ALA A 607 21.92 4.48 20.53
N ASN A 608 22.99 3.79 20.15
CA ASN A 608 23.48 2.61 20.85
C ASN A 608 24.74 2.96 21.68
N PRO A 609 24.64 3.10 23.01
CA PRO A 609 25.79 3.49 23.86
C PRO A 609 26.71 2.32 24.24
N HIS A 610 26.38 1.08 23.86
CA HIS A 610 26.98 -0.14 24.41
C HIS A 610 27.36 -1.16 23.31
N ASP A 611 28.67 -1.31 23.05
CA ASP A 611 29.21 -2.29 22.08
C ASP A 611 28.91 -3.76 22.40
N HIS A 612 28.40 -4.05 23.60
CA HIS A 612 28.06 -5.39 24.08
C HIS A 612 26.54 -5.71 24.06
N GLN A 613 25.70 -4.73 23.69
CA GLN A 613 24.27 -4.90 23.39
C GLN A 613 23.96 -4.15 22.07
N PRO A 614 24.56 -4.54 20.92
CA PRO A 614 24.46 -3.78 19.67
C PRO A 614 23.04 -3.69 19.08
N GLU A 615 22.04 -4.36 19.64
CA GLU A 615 20.62 -4.30 19.22
C GLU A 615 19.80 -3.27 19.99
N GLU A 616 20.22 -2.91 21.20
CA GLU A 616 19.47 -2.00 22.04
C GLU A 616 19.75 -0.54 21.64
N ARG A 617 18.72 0.14 21.10
CA ARG A 617 18.73 1.59 20.90
C ARG A 617 18.06 2.27 22.09
N CYS A 618 18.79 3.15 22.76
CA CYS A 618 18.34 3.88 23.93
C CYS A 618 18.21 5.37 23.62
N ALA A 619 17.29 6.06 24.30
CA ALA A 619 17.26 7.53 24.28
C ALA A 619 18.50 8.07 25.01
N VAL A 620 19.44 8.66 24.25
CA VAL A 620 20.69 9.22 24.79
C VAL A 620 20.59 10.73 25.07
N TRP A 621 19.61 11.41 24.47
CA TRP A 621 19.27 12.82 24.75
C TRP A 621 17.78 13.05 24.49
N ALA A 622 17.15 13.93 25.27
CA ALA A 622 15.75 14.33 25.09
C ALA A 622 15.53 15.82 25.43
N SER A 623 14.62 16.48 24.71
CA SER A 623 14.28 17.89 24.94
C SER A 623 13.59 18.14 26.28
N GLY A 624 12.85 17.16 26.82
CA GLY A 624 12.12 17.28 28.09
C GLY A 624 11.07 18.39 28.07
N THR A 625 10.31 18.47 26.97
CA THR A 625 9.36 19.56 26.65
C THR A 625 7.91 19.10 26.57
N CYS A 626 7.65 17.81 26.34
CA CYS A 626 6.32 17.20 26.26
C CYS A 626 5.30 18.05 25.46
N CYS A 627 5.68 18.48 24.27
CA CYS A 627 5.01 19.54 23.51
C CYS A 627 4.28 19.01 22.27
N GLU A 628 3.28 19.74 21.80
CA GLU A 628 2.39 19.30 20.71
C GLU A 628 2.95 19.58 19.32
N LYS A 629 3.70 20.67 19.16
CA LYS A 629 4.32 21.04 17.88
C LYS A 629 5.78 21.47 18.05
N LEU A 630 6.61 21.07 17.09
CA LEU A 630 7.98 21.55 16.91
C LEU A 630 7.96 22.67 15.85
N SER A 631 8.41 23.87 16.17
CA SER A 631 8.43 25.02 15.24
C SER A 631 9.84 25.57 15.10
N ILE A 632 10.45 25.38 13.94
CA ILE A 632 11.79 25.88 13.63
C ILE A 632 11.66 27.23 12.93
N THR A 633 12.38 28.23 13.43
CA THR A 633 12.36 29.60 12.90
C THR A 633 13.77 30.10 12.67
N TYR A 634 13.98 30.88 11.60
CA TYR A 634 15.23 31.63 11.39
C TYR A 634 14.89 33.06 10.96
N ASP A 635 15.11 34.01 11.87
CA ASP A 635 15.16 35.43 11.56
C ASP A 635 16.64 35.88 11.44
N GLY A 636 16.94 36.66 10.41
CA GLY A 636 18.31 37.02 10.04
C GLY A 636 19.06 37.89 11.05
N ASP A 637 18.33 38.55 11.96
CA ASP A 637 18.91 39.38 13.01
C ASP A 637 18.80 38.73 14.41
N LEU A 638 17.84 37.81 14.64
CA LEU A 638 17.68 37.06 15.91
C LEU A 638 18.34 35.66 15.93
N GLY A 639 18.67 35.10 14.76
CA GLY A 639 19.21 33.74 14.64
C GLY A 639 18.16 32.66 14.34
N VAL A 640 18.65 31.44 14.22
CA VAL A 640 17.83 30.21 14.18
C VAL A 640 17.40 29.83 15.60
N LYS A 641 16.23 29.17 15.72
CA LYS A 641 15.70 28.57 16.94
C LYS A 641 14.85 27.35 16.61
N ILE A 642 14.88 26.34 17.46
CA ILE A 642 13.86 25.29 17.55
C ILE A 642 12.96 25.60 18.74
N ASN A 643 11.66 25.81 18.49
CA ASN A 643 10.66 26.16 19.50
C ASN A 643 9.73 24.96 19.74
N PHE A 644 9.41 24.71 20.99
CA PHE A 644 8.56 23.62 21.45
C PHE A 644 7.23 24.23 21.92
N LEU A 645 6.11 23.89 21.29
CA LEU A 645 4.83 24.59 21.43
C LEU A 645 3.74 23.72 22.07
N ASP A 646 2.82 24.33 22.83
CA ASP A 646 1.58 23.69 23.29
C ASP A 646 0.47 23.64 22.20
N LEU A 647 -0.73 23.14 22.56
CA LEU A 647 -1.90 23.10 21.66
C LEU A 647 -2.30 24.48 21.12
N ASP A 648 -2.15 25.53 21.95
CA ASP A 648 -2.54 26.90 21.64
C ASP A 648 -1.45 27.67 20.86
N GLY A 649 -0.28 27.04 20.66
CA GLY A 649 0.87 27.61 19.95
C GLY A 649 1.83 28.44 20.81
N ASN A 650 1.70 28.44 22.14
CA ASN A 650 2.61 29.14 23.03
C ASN A 650 3.95 28.41 23.14
N VAL A 651 5.05 29.17 23.22
CA VAL A 651 6.41 28.61 23.37
C VAL A 651 6.63 28.12 24.81
N LEU A 652 6.65 26.80 24.99
CA LEU A 652 7.03 26.13 26.24
C LEU A 652 8.54 26.20 26.48
N ARG A 653 9.33 26.02 25.42
CA ARG A 653 10.80 26.11 25.41
C ARG A 653 11.29 26.54 24.04
N SER A 654 12.45 27.21 23.99
CA SER A 654 13.27 27.29 22.77
C SER A 654 14.67 26.77 23.06
N ILE A 655 15.31 26.20 22.04
CA ILE A 655 16.77 26.13 21.90
C ILE A 655 17.18 26.96 20.66
N PRO A 656 18.43 27.43 20.56
CA PRO A 656 18.96 27.97 19.30
C PRO A 656 18.95 26.89 18.20
#